data_AF-A0A8F4FT67-F1
#
_entry.id   AF-A0A8F4FT67-F1
#
_cell.length_a   1.000
_cell.length_b   1.000
_cell.length_c   1.000
_cell.angle_alpha   90.00
_cell.angle_beta   90.00
_cell.angle_gamma   90.00
#
_symmetry.space_group_name_H-M   'P 1'
#
loop_
_entity.id
_entity.type
_entity.pdbx_description
1 polymer ?
#
loop_
_entity_poly.entity_id
_entity_poly.type
_entity_poly.pdbx_seq_one_letter_code
_entity_poly.pdbx_strand_id
1 'polypeptide(L)'
;MRTTQLNRRWTIAATAFLALVAVVPATAALRSGTAAAAPAAAGDGTTSTTAGASCWGIKQQHPTSASGTYWVLTASMDRPVQVACDMATDGGGWVLVGRGRNGWTFSPNGQGSPATVRTTTDGTGAFAPASLDTTLIDGLLDHGAPSALADGIRLERSTNAAGTTKQDYRLYSKAREWTWNLAAGQLLNKVTVNGTTYNGSNTRDTAASVQGQATNGLAGVQDTRRLFTFAWANHANQQGFGFGSQVGGGSNAATNHLWTSANEGSPLAFTKVWLRPRIANDAAGFTPIPAAGYPAQAKVPSLKNRSELARWGVSGYNHTNEATVTPWQDNVMVIKVYGDRVYVGGRFTGVQNGPGATPIAQGSLAAFDLDGNWISTFRPNVAGRVWDMTLTDDGKLIIGGDFTSVDGVADTSALAALDPATGKVLTTWKASATRSGGGAIVRGLDSKGDWIYASGRFTTVKGGTAAPTTTTNAINLRTTNGTPGSWRPQVFASAVRLRVSAAGDRVYMAGFFNAVNGDTNHGFYGITNPTNGAVIPGIGPYQPSEGSRANNWYQQAVAEYGNKILVGGAEHTLQMYDHNRTTLIDSHITKQGGDFQAIEVFDGYAYASCHCMNWTYSGTNSWSNPRGYRAVDPIRMVGRWNAETFDYDTTWWPNGTKGTNDEGIWSISQDKRKCLWVGGDLVRGSYSGNAATDYLGGFARFCPTDAVVPTTPTNLRATTASGAVNLSWTGSTDASGTVSYDVYRDDRVIASVFGTTFSDATVAAGSSHRYTVRAADTRGNRSASPAPVAVNGPAPTVGTPVAFGSTWRYRADGADLGTAWRSTTYDDSAFATGKAVLGWGGTQATTIDGAGRPTTSYFRTSFDVADPAAVKVLELQALFTQGAVLYVNGVEAGRTNLPTGAISAATPASAYVGGAEDLRTKTYEVPGSLLKAGRNTIAVEVHGWRAASGKVFLDLQATTRGATADNTAPSAPALTAAAGSGTVDLTWTPSSDETALGGYLVSRDGAPVAVVGPQDARYVDATSTAQAHTYVVTAFDTSGNTAASAPRQTAPPVSRTLLAFGSSWTWWYQATAPAGAWQAPGYATTGWQVGPGELGFGDTPKGTVITSAPSPRPLTSYYRTTVTVADPSIYRTVLVDLVRNAGAVVYVNGVEVARSNLPTGAIGPGTYALTAPAAAQRHVPVRLEVPASAFHAGANTIAVELHLNYKAQPTAGFDLQLTGQP
;
A
#
# COMPACT_ATOMS: atom_id res chain seq x y z
N MET A 1 -64.79 19.12 -17.48
CA MET A 1 -66.26 19.19 -17.28
C MET A 1 -66.97 18.48 -18.43
N ARG A 2 -67.99 17.66 -18.13
CA ARG A 2 -69.00 17.01 -19.01
C ARG A 2 -68.52 15.92 -20.00
N THR A 3 -68.89 14.66 -19.75
CA THR A 3 -69.92 13.79 -20.44
C THR A 3 -69.25 12.85 -21.45
N THR A 4 -69.53 11.54 -21.64
CA THR A 4 -70.73 10.69 -21.44
C THR A 4 -70.31 9.20 -21.64
N GLN A 5 -70.71 8.28 -20.75
CA GLN A 5 -71.65 7.14 -20.95
C GLN A 5 -71.37 6.10 -22.07
N LEU A 6 -71.30 4.79 -21.74
CA LEU A 6 -72.40 3.79 -21.85
C LEU A 6 -71.90 2.32 -21.68
N ASN A 7 -72.35 1.67 -20.60
CA ASN A 7 -73.21 0.46 -20.50
C ASN A 7 -72.89 -0.94 -21.12
N ARG A 8 -73.28 -1.93 -20.27
CA ARG A 8 -73.82 -3.32 -20.46
C ARG A 8 -72.80 -4.47 -20.54
N ARG A 9 -72.70 -5.33 -19.51
CA ARG A 9 -73.57 -6.46 -19.03
C ARG A 9 -73.51 -7.71 -19.94
N TRP A 10 -73.19 -8.87 -19.35
CA TRP A 10 -73.91 -10.18 -19.33
C TRP A 10 -72.95 -11.38 -19.17
N THR A 11 -72.91 -11.90 -17.94
CA THR A 11 -73.00 -13.29 -17.44
C THR A 11 -72.89 -14.51 -18.38
N ILE A 12 -72.21 -15.59 -17.93
CA ILE A 12 -72.79 -16.93 -17.58
C ILE A 12 -71.69 -17.92 -17.12
N ALA A 13 -72.06 -18.78 -16.16
CA ALA A 13 -71.28 -19.76 -15.41
C ALA A 13 -71.43 -21.22 -15.94
N ALA A 14 -70.61 -22.17 -15.45
CA ALA A 14 -71.01 -23.46 -14.85
C ALA A 14 -69.94 -24.61 -14.92
N THR A 15 -69.48 -25.04 -13.75
CA THR A 15 -69.28 -26.41 -13.18
C THR A 15 -68.79 -27.67 -13.96
N ALA A 16 -67.69 -28.24 -13.43
CA ALA A 16 -67.50 -29.61 -12.84
C ALA A 16 -67.21 -30.91 -13.66
N PHE A 17 -66.08 -31.55 -13.28
CA PHE A 17 -65.71 -33.00 -13.15
C PHE A 17 -65.62 -33.96 -14.37
N LEU A 18 -64.41 -34.51 -14.64
CA LEU A 18 -63.99 -35.91 -14.36
C LEU A 18 -62.52 -36.18 -14.79
N ALA A 19 -61.86 -37.12 -14.11
CA ALA A 19 -60.46 -37.51 -14.22
C ALA A 19 -60.18 -38.61 -15.27
N LEU A 20 -58.99 -38.63 -15.89
CA LEU A 20 -58.09 -39.80 -15.96
C LEU A 20 -56.69 -39.44 -16.51
N VAL A 21 -55.73 -40.26 -16.11
CA VAL A 21 -54.26 -40.14 -16.13
C VAL A 21 -53.65 -40.48 -17.50
N ALA A 22 -52.59 -39.76 -17.93
CA ALA A 22 -51.24 -40.31 -18.17
C ALA A 22 -50.40 -39.55 -19.24
N VAL A 23 -49.11 -39.36 -18.88
CA VAL A 23 -47.90 -39.18 -19.71
C VAL A 23 -47.50 -37.76 -20.18
N VAL A 24 -46.26 -37.44 -19.81
CA VAL A 24 -45.49 -36.18 -19.88
C VAL A 24 -45.00 -35.84 -21.30
N PRO A 25 -44.89 -34.54 -21.65
CA PRO A 25 -43.59 -34.05 -22.14
C PRO A 25 -43.14 -32.78 -21.39
N ALA A 26 -41.84 -32.71 -21.16
CA ALA A 26 -41.14 -31.67 -20.41
C ALA A 26 -41.38 -30.26 -20.97
N THR A 27 -41.91 -29.36 -20.14
CA THR A 27 -41.92 -27.92 -20.39
C THR A 27 -40.69 -27.28 -19.77
N ALA A 28 -40.01 -26.47 -20.58
CA ALA A 28 -38.81 -25.74 -20.24
C ALA A 28 -39.01 -24.88 -18.97
N ALA A 29 -38.11 -25.06 -18.00
CA ALA A 29 -37.96 -24.15 -16.89
C ALA A 29 -37.47 -22.78 -17.43
N LEU A 30 -38.36 -21.79 -17.42
CA LEU A 30 -37.99 -20.38 -17.52
C LEU A 30 -37.10 -20.05 -16.32
N ARG A 31 -35.79 -19.97 -16.57
CA ARG A 31 -34.83 -19.38 -15.64
C ARG A 31 -35.20 -17.91 -15.49
N SER A 32 -35.63 -17.51 -14.30
CA SER A 32 -35.70 -16.11 -13.88
C SER A 32 -34.30 -15.52 -13.93
N GLY A 33 -33.99 -14.80 -15.01
CA GLY A 33 -32.82 -13.94 -15.08
C GLY A 33 -32.93 -12.88 -13.99
N THR A 34 -31.98 -12.85 -13.07
CA THR A 34 -31.80 -11.74 -12.15
C THR A 34 -31.56 -10.47 -12.97
N ALA A 35 -32.44 -9.48 -12.85
CA ALA A 35 -32.24 -8.17 -13.44
C ALA A 35 -30.88 -7.62 -12.98
N ALA A 36 -30.06 -7.12 -13.91
CA ALA A 36 -28.81 -6.47 -13.60
C ALA A 36 -29.07 -5.28 -12.65
N ALA A 37 -28.26 -5.14 -11.60
CA ALA A 37 -28.34 -4.01 -10.69
C ALA A 37 -28.18 -2.68 -11.47
N ALA A 38 -28.95 -1.66 -11.09
CA ALA A 38 -28.82 -0.33 -11.68
C ALA A 38 -27.37 0.19 -11.52
N PRO A 39 -26.82 0.92 -12.51
CA PRO A 39 -25.47 1.45 -12.42
C PRO A 39 -25.34 2.43 -11.24
N ALA A 40 -24.20 2.39 -10.56
CA ALA A 40 -23.90 3.26 -9.41
C ALA A 40 -23.96 4.74 -9.82
N ALA A 41 -24.69 5.55 -9.05
CA ALA A 41 -24.88 6.98 -9.28
C ALA A 41 -24.14 7.81 -8.23
N ALA A 42 -23.66 9.01 -8.59
CA ALA A 42 -22.93 9.87 -7.67
C ALA A 42 -23.72 10.12 -6.37
N GLY A 43 -23.06 9.91 -5.22
CA GLY A 43 -23.65 10.10 -3.90
C GLY A 43 -24.64 9.02 -3.45
N ASP A 44 -24.81 7.92 -4.18
CA ASP A 44 -25.70 6.81 -3.80
C ASP A 44 -25.11 5.87 -2.73
N GLY A 45 -23.81 5.98 -2.46
CA GLY A 45 -23.08 5.18 -1.48
C GLY A 45 -22.97 3.68 -1.81
N THR A 46 -23.32 3.22 -3.01
CA THR A 46 -23.24 1.80 -3.40
C THR A 46 -21.80 1.33 -3.61
N THR A 47 -20.91 2.26 -3.96
CA THR A 47 -19.47 2.02 -4.15
C THR A 47 -18.65 3.07 -3.40
N SER A 48 -17.36 2.81 -3.17
CA SER A 48 -16.43 3.80 -2.61
C SER A 48 -16.36 5.07 -3.47
N THR A 49 -16.48 4.93 -4.79
CA THR A 49 -16.49 6.05 -5.76
C THR A 49 -17.78 6.87 -5.74
N THR A 50 -18.88 6.29 -5.27
CA THR A 50 -20.18 6.97 -5.18
C THR A 50 -20.58 7.28 -3.74
N ALA A 51 -19.62 7.20 -2.79
CA ALA A 51 -19.84 7.52 -1.39
C ALA A 51 -20.60 8.85 -1.21
N GLY A 52 -21.68 8.81 -0.43
CA GLY A 52 -22.40 10.02 -0.02
C GLY A 52 -21.78 10.66 1.22
N ALA A 53 -22.14 11.90 1.53
CA ALA A 53 -21.61 12.61 2.70
C ALA A 53 -22.02 11.93 4.02
N SER A 54 -23.25 11.45 4.09
CA SER A 54 -23.76 10.65 5.20
C SER A 54 -24.88 9.72 4.72
N CYS A 55 -25.30 8.76 5.54
CA CYS A 55 -26.49 7.94 5.26
C CYS A 55 -27.72 8.84 4.97
N TRP A 56 -27.83 9.99 5.64
CA TRP A 56 -28.91 10.94 5.40
C TRP A 56 -28.78 11.63 4.05
N GLY A 57 -27.59 12.11 3.68
CA GLY A 57 -27.32 12.70 2.37
C GLY A 57 -27.67 11.76 1.22
N ILE A 58 -27.26 10.48 1.34
CA ILE A 58 -27.64 9.41 0.41
C ILE A 58 -29.16 9.31 0.32
N LYS A 59 -29.86 9.22 1.46
CA LYS A 59 -31.31 9.04 1.48
C LYS A 59 -32.08 10.23 0.89
N GLN A 60 -31.60 11.47 1.07
CA GLN A 60 -32.23 12.65 0.48
C GLN A 60 -32.08 12.66 -1.04
N GLN A 61 -30.89 12.35 -1.55
CA GLN A 61 -30.63 12.36 -2.99
C GLN A 61 -31.21 11.12 -3.70
N HIS A 62 -31.27 9.98 -2.99
CA HIS A 62 -31.71 8.69 -3.50
C HIS A 62 -32.80 8.08 -2.59
N PRO A 63 -34.07 8.57 -2.65
CA PRO A 63 -35.13 8.25 -1.69
C PRO A 63 -35.54 6.77 -1.62
N THR A 64 -35.28 6.00 -2.68
CA THR A 64 -35.59 4.56 -2.77
C THR A 64 -34.54 3.67 -2.10
N SER A 65 -33.42 4.24 -1.65
CA SER A 65 -32.36 3.50 -0.95
C SER A 65 -32.91 2.74 0.25
N ALA A 66 -32.65 1.43 0.31
CA ALA A 66 -33.08 0.53 1.38
C ALA A 66 -32.01 0.44 2.49
N SER A 67 -32.38 -0.03 3.69
CA SER A 67 -31.40 -0.26 4.75
C SER A 67 -30.35 -1.27 4.31
N GLY A 68 -29.08 -1.02 4.62
CA GLY A 68 -27.97 -1.81 4.07
C GLY A 68 -26.61 -1.21 4.38
N THR A 69 -25.57 -1.78 3.77
CA THR A 69 -24.21 -1.23 3.87
C THR A 69 -23.98 -0.21 2.77
N TYR A 70 -23.51 0.98 3.14
CA TYR A 70 -23.19 2.06 2.21
C TYR A 70 -21.82 2.64 2.50
N TRP A 71 -21.21 3.23 1.50
CA TRP A 71 -20.01 4.04 1.62
C TRP A 71 -20.36 5.48 1.93
N VAL A 72 -19.75 6.03 2.98
CA VAL A 72 -19.90 7.44 3.37
C VAL A 72 -18.55 8.14 3.51
N LEU A 73 -18.52 9.43 3.24
CA LEU A 73 -17.32 10.26 3.28
C LEU A 73 -17.67 11.74 3.50
N THR A 74 -17.37 12.25 4.69
CA THR A 74 -17.47 13.69 5.02
C THR A 74 -16.19 14.44 4.63
N ALA A 75 -16.19 15.76 4.74
CA ALA A 75 -15.02 16.60 4.42
C ALA A 75 -13.86 16.41 5.41
N SER A 76 -14.16 16.10 6.68
CA SER A 76 -13.16 15.80 7.72
C SER A 76 -12.58 14.38 7.66
N MET A 77 -13.20 13.49 6.89
CA MET A 77 -12.74 12.11 6.75
C MET A 77 -11.72 11.98 5.62
N ASP A 78 -10.66 11.20 5.87
CA ASP A 78 -9.59 11.05 4.87
C ASP A 78 -9.92 10.11 3.69
N ARG A 79 -10.91 9.22 3.84
CA ARG A 79 -11.28 8.19 2.86
C ARG A 79 -12.70 7.69 3.11
N PRO A 80 -13.40 7.18 2.07
CA PRO A 80 -14.74 6.66 2.27
C PRO A 80 -14.69 5.40 3.15
N VAL A 81 -15.67 5.28 4.05
CA VAL A 81 -15.80 4.11 4.92
C VAL A 81 -17.14 3.45 4.70
N GLN A 82 -17.17 2.13 4.76
CA GLN A 82 -18.44 1.41 4.78
C GLN A 82 -19.08 1.48 6.16
N VAL A 83 -20.36 1.79 6.18
CA VAL A 83 -21.20 1.81 7.38
C VAL A 83 -22.51 1.09 7.12
N ALA A 84 -23.15 0.57 8.17
CA ALA A 84 -24.53 0.12 8.08
C ALA A 84 -25.47 1.31 8.26
N CYS A 85 -26.33 1.54 7.26
CA CYS A 85 -27.34 2.58 7.27
C CYS A 85 -28.74 1.98 7.49
N ASP A 86 -29.52 2.59 8.38
CA ASP A 86 -30.97 2.41 8.43
C ASP A 86 -31.64 3.53 7.62
N MET A 87 -32.23 3.13 6.49
CA MET A 87 -32.87 4.01 5.51
C MET A 87 -34.41 4.03 5.64
N ALA A 88 -34.96 3.37 6.66
CA ALA A 88 -36.39 3.21 6.86
C ALA A 88 -36.91 4.05 8.03
N THR A 89 -36.27 3.96 9.20
CA THR A 89 -36.79 4.62 10.41
C THR A 89 -36.70 6.15 10.33
N ASP A 90 -37.78 6.84 10.66
CA ASP A 90 -37.90 8.32 10.62
C ASP A 90 -37.54 8.96 9.27
N GLY A 91 -37.82 8.26 8.17
CA GLY A 91 -37.43 8.68 6.82
C GLY A 91 -35.96 8.36 6.47
N GLY A 92 -35.24 7.64 7.33
CA GLY A 92 -33.93 7.05 7.05
C GLY A 92 -32.73 7.97 7.24
N GLY A 93 -31.53 7.42 7.02
CA GLY A 93 -30.27 8.15 7.11
C GLY A 93 -29.54 7.99 8.44
N TRP A 94 -29.87 6.95 9.20
CA TRP A 94 -29.18 6.61 10.44
C TRP A 94 -27.94 5.78 10.14
N VAL A 95 -26.83 6.07 10.83
CA VAL A 95 -25.58 5.30 10.78
C VAL A 95 -25.41 4.49 12.07
N LEU A 96 -25.14 3.20 11.95
CA LEU A 96 -24.87 2.32 13.10
C LEU A 96 -23.43 2.53 13.59
N VAL A 97 -23.27 2.97 14.84
CA VAL A 97 -21.95 3.23 15.45
C VAL A 97 -21.56 2.20 16.50
N GLY A 98 -22.51 1.39 16.97
CA GLY A 98 -22.19 0.25 17.83
C GLY A 98 -23.38 -0.69 18.02
N ARG A 99 -23.09 -1.95 18.34
CA ARG A 99 -24.10 -2.96 18.70
C ARG A 99 -23.55 -3.96 19.71
N GLY A 100 -24.42 -4.66 20.43
CA GLY A 100 -24.01 -5.66 21.42
C GLY A 100 -25.01 -5.86 22.55
N ARG A 101 -24.80 -6.90 23.35
CA ARG A 101 -25.66 -7.28 24.48
C ARG A 101 -24.98 -7.00 25.83
N ASN A 102 -23.95 -7.77 26.17
CA ASN A 102 -23.22 -7.71 27.43
C ASN A 102 -21.70 -7.71 27.16
N GLY A 103 -20.91 -7.16 28.08
CA GLY A 103 -19.45 -7.08 27.94
C GLY A 103 -18.98 -5.86 27.13
N TRP A 104 -19.77 -4.80 27.14
CA TRP A 104 -19.34 -3.51 26.59
C TRP A 104 -18.16 -2.98 27.41
N THR A 105 -17.23 -2.30 26.76
CA THR A 105 -16.10 -1.64 27.42
C THR A 105 -16.25 -0.14 27.48
N PHE A 106 -17.13 0.43 26.63
CA PHE A 106 -17.35 1.88 26.53
C PHE A 106 -16.05 2.68 26.32
N SER A 107 -15.08 2.06 25.66
CA SER A 107 -13.76 2.61 25.36
C SER A 107 -13.83 3.68 24.26
N PRO A 108 -13.14 4.82 24.40
CA PRO A 108 -12.94 5.79 23.31
C PRO A 108 -12.30 5.17 22.05
N ASN A 109 -11.51 4.11 22.20
CA ASN A 109 -10.87 3.40 21.09
C ASN A 109 -11.82 2.40 20.38
N GLY A 110 -13.11 2.41 20.69
CA GLY A 110 -14.07 1.43 20.17
C GLY A 110 -13.87 0.03 20.74
N GLN A 111 -14.59 -0.93 20.16
CA GLN A 111 -14.54 -2.35 20.54
C GLN A 111 -14.76 -3.22 19.30
N GLY A 112 -13.96 -4.27 19.12
CA GLY A 112 -14.04 -5.10 17.90
C GLY A 112 -13.50 -4.38 16.67
N SER A 113 -14.15 -4.51 15.52
CA SER A 113 -13.75 -3.84 14.27
C SER A 113 -14.92 -3.10 13.61
N PRO A 114 -14.66 -2.03 12.82
CA PRO A 114 -15.68 -1.39 12.01
C PRO A 114 -16.42 -2.34 11.06
N ALA A 115 -15.76 -3.43 10.61
CA ALA A 115 -16.40 -4.47 9.80
C ALA A 115 -17.45 -5.23 10.61
N THR A 116 -17.11 -5.64 11.82
CA THR A 116 -18.02 -6.34 12.74
C THR A 116 -19.26 -5.52 13.08
N VAL A 117 -19.12 -4.18 13.18
CA VAL A 117 -20.25 -3.26 13.40
C VAL A 117 -21.23 -3.31 12.22
N ARG A 118 -20.73 -3.25 10.97
CA ARG A 118 -21.58 -3.12 9.77
C ARG A 118 -22.10 -4.45 9.18
N THR A 119 -21.39 -5.57 9.33
CA THR A 119 -21.76 -6.83 8.67
C THR A 119 -22.67 -7.72 9.50
N THR A 120 -22.54 -7.66 10.83
CA THR A 120 -23.32 -8.50 11.75
C THR A 120 -24.09 -7.56 12.68
N THR A 121 -25.17 -6.98 12.17
CA THR A 121 -25.88 -5.88 12.84
C THR A 121 -26.94 -6.37 13.83
N ASP A 122 -27.46 -7.59 13.68
CA ASP A 122 -28.53 -8.16 14.52
C ASP A 122 -28.35 -9.68 14.72
N GLY A 123 -29.24 -10.27 15.51
CA GLY A 123 -29.23 -11.70 15.85
C GLY A 123 -28.20 -12.09 16.91
N THR A 124 -28.10 -13.38 17.23
CA THR A 124 -27.25 -13.91 18.30
C THR A 124 -25.75 -13.74 18.02
N GLY A 125 -25.35 -13.82 16.74
CA GLY A 125 -23.98 -13.49 16.31
C GLY A 125 -23.60 -12.03 16.58
N ALA A 126 -24.58 -11.15 16.82
CA ALA A 126 -24.35 -9.76 17.16
C ALA A 126 -24.15 -9.50 18.67
N PHE A 127 -24.26 -10.51 19.54
CA PHE A 127 -24.25 -10.31 21.00
C PHE A 127 -22.92 -9.80 21.56
N ALA A 128 -21.79 -10.26 21.03
CA ALA A 128 -20.47 -9.73 21.40
C ALA A 128 -20.40 -8.25 20.98
N PRO A 129 -20.12 -7.29 21.88
CA PRO A 129 -20.19 -5.90 21.51
C PRO A 129 -19.13 -5.49 20.48
N ALA A 130 -19.54 -4.63 19.57
CA ALA A 130 -18.67 -3.96 18.62
C ALA A 130 -19.08 -2.49 18.49
N SER A 131 -18.11 -1.58 18.48
CA SER A 131 -18.33 -0.14 18.33
C SER A 131 -17.19 0.51 17.56
N LEU A 132 -17.51 1.58 16.84
CA LEU A 132 -16.53 2.44 16.19
C LEU A 132 -15.76 3.25 17.25
N ASP A 133 -14.51 3.59 16.99
CA ASP A 133 -13.75 4.52 17.84
C ASP A 133 -14.29 5.97 17.74
N THR A 134 -13.94 6.79 18.72
CA THR A 134 -14.37 8.20 18.78
C THR A 134 -13.91 8.99 17.55
N THR A 135 -12.69 8.77 17.05
CA THR A 135 -12.14 9.49 15.90
C THR A 135 -12.98 9.27 14.64
N LEU A 136 -13.37 8.02 14.36
CA LEU A 136 -14.22 7.70 13.23
C LEU A 136 -15.64 8.27 13.40
N ILE A 137 -16.19 8.26 14.61
CA ILE A 137 -17.51 8.84 14.88
C ILE A 137 -17.50 10.36 14.71
N ASP A 138 -16.46 11.05 15.20
CA ASP A 138 -16.30 12.49 14.99
C ASP A 138 -16.16 12.81 13.50
N GLY A 139 -15.42 12.01 12.73
CA GLY A 139 -15.36 12.12 11.28
C GLY A 139 -16.74 11.96 10.62
N LEU A 140 -17.53 10.95 11.02
CA LEU A 140 -18.90 10.75 10.53
C LEU A 140 -19.85 11.91 10.90
N LEU A 141 -19.57 12.61 12.00
CA LEU A 141 -20.29 13.82 12.44
C LEU A 141 -19.75 15.10 11.79
N ASP A 142 -18.69 15.00 11.00
CA ASP A 142 -17.92 16.14 10.48
C ASP A 142 -17.44 17.11 11.57
N HIS A 143 -16.96 16.53 12.68
CA HIS A 143 -16.65 17.20 13.96
C HIS A 143 -17.82 17.99 14.57
N GLY A 144 -19.05 17.71 14.14
CA GLY A 144 -20.27 18.27 14.73
C GLY A 144 -20.55 17.72 16.14
N ALA A 145 -20.96 18.61 17.04
CA ALA A 145 -21.23 18.24 18.43
C ALA A 145 -22.42 17.28 18.57
N PRO A 146 -22.35 16.22 19.41
CA PRO A 146 -23.50 15.37 19.70
C PRO A 146 -24.71 16.13 20.28
N SER A 147 -24.48 17.25 20.98
CA SER A 147 -25.55 18.13 21.44
C SER A 147 -26.33 18.82 20.32
N ALA A 148 -25.78 18.90 19.11
CA ALA A 148 -26.42 19.48 17.94
C ALA A 148 -27.22 18.46 17.11
N LEU A 149 -27.18 17.17 17.45
CA LEU A 149 -27.97 16.14 16.77
C LEU A 149 -29.47 16.36 17.01
N ALA A 150 -30.18 16.81 15.97
CA ALA A 150 -31.61 17.10 16.03
C ALA A 150 -32.46 15.91 16.52
N ASP A 151 -32.08 14.69 16.11
CA ASP A 151 -32.78 13.45 16.47
C ASP A 151 -32.20 12.76 17.72
N GLY A 152 -31.15 13.33 18.33
CA GLY A 152 -30.40 12.72 19.44
C GLY A 152 -29.65 11.44 19.05
N ILE A 153 -29.12 10.76 20.06
CA ILE A 153 -28.49 9.44 19.93
C ILE A 153 -29.57 8.39 20.11
N ARG A 154 -29.84 7.57 19.10
CA ARG A 154 -30.90 6.56 19.12
C ARG A 154 -30.34 5.21 19.57
N LEU A 155 -30.94 4.62 20.59
CA LEU A 155 -30.70 3.25 21.05
C LEU A 155 -31.92 2.41 20.69
N GLU A 156 -31.72 1.40 19.85
CA GLU A 156 -32.72 0.37 19.58
C GLU A 156 -32.44 -0.83 20.48
N ARG A 157 -33.26 -1.00 21.54
CA ARG A 157 -33.04 -2.03 22.58
C ARG A 157 -34.06 -3.15 22.47
N SER A 158 -33.61 -4.40 22.56
CA SER A 158 -34.52 -5.56 22.62
C SER A 158 -35.25 -5.58 23.97
N THR A 159 -36.56 -5.82 23.98
CA THR A 159 -37.38 -5.79 25.21
C THR A 159 -37.88 -7.17 25.67
N ASN A 160 -37.59 -8.22 24.90
CA ASN A 160 -37.95 -9.59 25.26
C ASN A 160 -36.82 -10.58 24.92
N ALA A 161 -36.90 -11.79 25.48
CA ALA A 161 -35.86 -12.80 25.34
C ALA A 161 -35.61 -13.24 23.89
N ALA A 162 -36.66 -13.28 23.06
CA ALA A 162 -36.57 -13.66 21.66
C ALA A 162 -36.02 -12.55 20.74
N GLY A 163 -35.87 -11.32 21.24
CA GLY A 163 -35.44 -10.16 20.44
C GLY A 163 -36.46 -9.68 19.41
N THR A 164 -37.70 -10.15 19.46
CA THR A 164 -38.76 -9.83 18.48
C THR A 164 -39.44 -8.49 18.73
N THR A 165 -39.32 -7.94 19.95
CA THR A 165 -39.82 -6.60 20.30
C THR A 165 -38.65 -5.66 20.60
N LYS A 166 -38.74 -4.43 20.09
CA LYS A 166 -37.71 -3.39 20.25
C LYS A 166 -38.30 -2.13 20.89
N GLN A 167 -37.46 -1.38 21.58
CA GLN A 167 -37.75 -0.07 22.15
C GLN A 167 -36.93 0.99 21.42
N ASP A 168 -37.56 2.11 21.07
CA ASP A 168 -36.88 3.31 20.58
C ASP A 168 -36.55 4.22 21.77
N TYR A 169 -35.27 4.40 22.05
CA TYR A 169 -34.79 5.18 23.19
C TYR A 169 -33.82 6.24 22.70
N ARG A 170 -34.06 7.54 22.94
CA ARG A 170 -33.16 8.60 22.45
C ARG A 170 -32.57 9.42 23.58
N LEU A 171 -31.27 9.65 23.48
CA LEU A 171 -30.49 10.47 24.40
C LEU A 171 -30.16 11.79 23.73
N TYR A 172 -30.58 12.91 24.33
CA TYR A 172 -30.20 14.24 23.85
C TYR A 172 -29.06 14.77 24.71
N SER A 173 -27.82 14.62 24.20
CA SER A 173 -26.59 14.91 24.94
C SER A 173 -26.41 16.41 25.22
N LYS A 174 -25.72 16.74 26.32
CA LYS A 174 -25.11 18.07 26.55
C LYS A 174 -23.64 18.14 26.12
N ALA A 175 -23.05 17.01 25.73
CA ALA A 175 -21.64 16.92 25.37
C ALA A 175 -21.36 17.65 24.05
N ARG A 176 -20.23 18.35 24.00
CA ARG A 176 -19.72 19.05 22.81
C ARG A 176 -18.98 18.13 21.84
N GLU A 177 -18.52 16.99 22.33
CA GLU A 177 -17.76 15.98 21.57
C GLU A 177 -18.32 14.59 21.83
N TRP A 178 -18.10 13.66 20.90
CA TRP A 178 -18.52 12.28 21.10
C TRP A 178 -17.71 11.63 22.22
N THR A 179 -18.39 10.87 23.07
CA THR A 179 -17.72 10.07 24.09
C THR A 179 -18.45 8.76 24.33
N TRP A 180 -17.68 7.67 24.31
CA TRP A 180 -18.19 6.35 24.71
C TRP A 180 -18.30 6.19 26.21
N ASN A 181 -17.80 7.13 27.02
CA ASN A 181 -17.74 7.07 28.48
C ASN A 181 -19.12 7.24 29.15
N LEU A 182 -20.11 6.45 28.74
CA LEU A 182 -21.49 6.52 29.20
C LEU A 182 -21.63 6.24 30.70
N ALA A 183 -20.81 5.32 31.22
CA ALA A 183 -20.79 4.97 32.65
C ALA A 183 -20.31 6.10 33.57
N ALA A 184 -19.71 7.17 33.02
CA ALA A 184 -19.35 8.38 33.75
C ALA A 184 -20.58 9.18 34.19
N GLY A 185 -21.68 9.06 33.44
CA GLY A 185 -22.90 9.82 33.68
C GLY A 185 -22.93 11.15 32.95
N GLN A 186 -22.69 11.13 31.63
CA GLN A 186 -22.82 12.30 30.77
C GLN A 186 -24.21 12.92 30.95
N LEU A 187 -24.26 14.23 31.11
CA LEU A 187 -25.52 14.94 31.34
C LEU A 187 -26.34 15.02 30.06
N LEU A 188 -27.65 14.78 30.20
CA LEU A 188 -28.60 14.82 29.09
C LEU A 188 -29.55 16.02 29.26
N ASN A 189 -29.90 16.67 28.15
CA ASN A 189 -30.95 17.68 28.09
C ASN A 189 -32.32 17.04 28.34
N LYS A 190 -32.57 15.91 27.69
CA LYS A 190 -33.79 15.11 27.82
C LYS A 190 -33.54 13.69 27.33
N VAL A 191 -34.47 12.80 27.67
CA VAL A 191 -34.56 11.44 27.14
C VAL A 191 -35.94 11.25 26.52
N THR A 192 -36.02 10.54 25.40
CA THR A 192 -37.30 10.07 24.86
C THR A 192 -37.37 8.55 24.84
N VAL A 193 -38.50 7.98 25.26
CA VAL A 193 -38.73 6.53 25.27
C VAL A 193 -40.05 6.25 24.57
N ASN A 194 -39.99 5.57 23.42
CA ASN A 194 -41.14 5.30 22.55
C ASN A 194 -41.99 6.57 22.31
N GLY A 195 -41.33 7.71 22.04
CA GLY A 195 -41.96 9.01 21.80
C GLY A 195 -42.29 9.84 23.05
N THR A 196 -42.31 9.25 24.25
CA THR A 196 -42.55 9.99 25.51
C THR A 196 -41.31 10.74 25.96
N THR A 197 -41.41 12.03 26.29
CA THR A 197 -40.27 12.87 26.71
C THR A 197 -40.14 12.96 28.23
N TYR A 198 -38.89 12.85 28.71
CA TYR A 198 -38.48 13.06 30.10
C TYR A 198 -37.37 14.12 30.16
N ASN A 199 -37.61 15.22 30.87
CA ASN A 199 -36.65 16.33 30.97
C ASN A 199 -35.48 15.98 31.89
N GLY A 200 -34.26 16.19 31.42
CA GLY A 200 -33.02 15.87 32.14
C GLY A 200 -32.84 14.37 32.40
N SER A 201 -31.61 13.89 32.27
CA SER A 201 -31.19 12.58 32.83
C SER A 201 -29.65 12.49 32.75
N ASN A 202 -29.11 11.27 32.85
CA ASN A 202 -27.70 10.99 32.61
C ASN A 202 -27.51 9.63 31.92
N THR A 203 -26.32 9.37 31.37
CA THR A 203 -26.02 8.12 30.66
C THR A 203 -25.58 6.95 31.55
N ARG A 204 -25.31 7.18 32.84
CA ARG A 204 -24.83 6.14 33.77
C ARG A 204 -25.98 5.32 34.31
N ASP A 205 -27.01 5.99 34.83
CA ASP A 205 -28.24 5.41 35.35
C ASP A 205 -29.35 6.44 35.30
N THR A 206 -30.27 6.33 34.36
CA THR A 206 -31.34 7.31 34.19
C THR A 206 -32.30 7.35 35.39
N ALA A 207 -32.33 6.30 36.22
CA ALA A 207 -33.18 6.28 37.42
C ALA A 207 -32.54 6.93 38.66
N ALA A 208 -31.22 7.16 38.64
CA ALA A 208 -30.47 7.75 39.73
C ALA A 208 -29.81 9.06 39.28
N SER A 209 -29.76 10.06 40.16
CA SER A 209 -29.03 11.29 39.83
C SER A 209 -27.52 11.08 39.93
N VAL A 210 -26.76 11.67 39.01
CA VAL A 210 -25.29 11.75 39.09
C VAL A 210 -24.84 13.14 39.53
N GLN A 211 -23.54 13.30 39.78
CA GLN A 211 -22.96 14.59 40.14
C GLN A 211 -23.25 15.63 39.05
N GLY A 212 -23.63 16.84 39.48
CA GLY A 212 -23.93 17.94 38.57
C GLY A 212 -25.33 17.94 37.96
N GLN A 213 -26.13 16.90 38.21
CA GLN A 213 -27.45 16.78 37.61
C GLN A 213 -28.52 17.52 38.43
N ALA A 214 -29.09 18.57 37.86
CA ALA A 214 -30.16 19.36 38.49
C ALA A 214 -31.57 18.73 38.33
N THR A 215 -31.83 18.04 37.21
CA THR A 215 -33.15 17.47 36.88
C THR A 215 -33.00 16.03 36.42
N ASN A 216 -33.85 15.14 36.92
CA ASN A 216 -33.94 13.76 36.46
C ASN A 216 -35.40 13.32 36.27
N GLY A 217 -35.90 13.41 35.03
CA GLY A 217 -37.28 13.05 34.70
C GLY A 217 -37.59 11.55 34.79
N LEU A 218 -36.57 10.69 34.95
CA LEU A 218 -36.71 9.24 35.09
C LEU A 218 -36.36 8.73 36.50
N ALA A 219 -36.25 9.63 37.48
CA ALA A 219 -35.89 9.28 38.85
C ALA A 219 -36.79 8.14 39.41
N GLY A 220 -36.15 7.12 39.99
CA GLY A 220 -36.83 5.99 40.64
C GLY A 220 -37.48 4.96 39.70
N VAL A 221 -37.46 5.16 38.38
CA VAL A 221 -38.08 4.23 37.43
C VAL A 221 -37.33 2.89 37.39
N GLN A 222 -38.05 1.77 37.45
CA GLN A 222 -37.47 0.42 37.52
C GLN A 222 -37.95 -0.55 36.42
N ASP A 223 -38.56 -0.04 35.36
CA ASP A 223 -39.03 -0.84 34.23
C ASP A 223 -38.13 -0.67 32.98
N THR A 224 -38.68 -0.95 31.80
CA THR A 224 -37.97 -0.84 30.52
C THR A 224 -37.55 0.60 30.17
N ARG A 225 -38.03 1.62 30.87
CA ARG A 225 -37.63 3.03 30.65
C ARG A 225 -36.31 3.38 31.35
N ARG A 226 -35.87 2.59 32.33
CA ARG A 226 -34.53 2.78 32.93
C ARG A 226 -33.45 2.36 31.93
N LEU A 227 -32.37 3.13 31.90
CA LEU A 227 -31.12 2.78 31.26
C LEU A 227 -30.01 2.93 32.28
N PHE A 228 -29.19 1.89 32.46
CA PHE A 228 -27.90 2.03 33.13
C PHE A 228 -26.78 1.33 32.34
N THR A 229 -25.56 1.79 32.54
CA THR A 229 -24.39 1.41 31.71
C THR A 229 -23.15 0.96 32.49
N PHE A 230 -23.22 0.91 33.82
CA PHE A 230 -22.08 0.55 34.67
C PHE A 230 -22.05 -0.94 35.04
N ALA A 231 -20.86 -1.46 35.32
CA ALA A 231 -20.66 -2.83 35.80
C ALA A 231 -20.83 -2.91 37.32
N TRP A 232 -21.29 -4.07 37.81
CA TRP A 232 -21.29 -4.42 39.23
C TRP A 232 -21.17 -5.94 39.42
N ALA A 233 -20.94 -6.38 40.67
CA ALA A 233 -20.66 -7.78 41.00
C ALA A 233 -21.78 -8.75 40.59
N ASN A 234 -23.05 -8.43 40.89
CA ASN A 234 -24.21 -9.25 40.49
C ASN A 234 -24.32 -9.46 38.97
N HIS A 235 -23.98 -8.47 38.13
CA HIS A 235 -23.88 -8.63 36.66
C HIS A 235 -22.61 -9.36 36.20
N ALA A 236 -21.92 -10.09 37.09
CA ALA A 236 -20.61 -10.69 36.81
C ALA A 236 -19.61 -9.69 36.20
N ASN A 237 -19.67 -8.43 36.66
CA ASN A 237 -18.87 -7.30 36.17
C ASN A 237 -19.03 -7.00 34.66
N GLN A 238 -20.12 -7.43 34.02
CA GLN A 238 -20.44 -7.08 32.64
C GLN A 238 -21.09 -5.68 32.57
N GLN A 239 -20.77 -4.92 31.52
CA GLN A 239 -21.47 -3.68 31.17
C GLN A 239 -22.35 -3.88 29.94
N GLY A 240 -23.36 -3.02 29.78
CA GLY A 240 -24.26 -2.99 28.64
C GLY A 240 -25.34 -1.93 28.80
N PHE A 241 -26.46 -2.07 28.10
CA PHE A 241 -27.59 -1.15 28.21
C PHE A 241 -28.71 -1.84 29.01
N GLY A 242 -28.65 -1.69 30.34
CA GLY A 242 -29.52 -2.40 31.29
C GLY A 242 -30.91 -1.79 31.47
N PHE A 243 -31.88 -2.63 31.85
CA PHE A 243 -33.23 -2.23 32.29
C PHE A 243 -33.37 -2.25 33.81
N GLY A 244 -34.46 -1.70 34.36
CA GLY A 244 -34.71 -1.74 35.80
C GLY A 244 -35.13 -3.12 36.32
N SER A 245 -35.20 -3.24 37.65
CA SER A 245 -35.36 -4.52 38.34
C SER A 245 -36.72 -5.19 38.12
N GLN A 246 -37.71 -4.46 37.61
CA GLN A 246 -39.05 -4.98 37.29
C GLN A 246 -39.10 -5.71 35.94
N VAL A 247 -37.99 -5.73 35.19
CA VAL A 247 -37.91 -6.43 33.89
C VAL A 247 -37.33 -7.83 34.10
N GLY A 248 -38.12 -8.86 33.75
CA GLY A 248 -37.74 -10.27 33.82
C GLY A 248 -37.33 -10.86 32.46
N GLY A 249 -37.16 -12.19 32.42
CA GLY A 249 -36.89 -12.95 31.17
C GLY A 249 -35.42 -12.95 30.71
N GLY A 250 -34.50 -12.39 31.50
CA GLY A 250 -33.07 -12.46 31.23
C GLY A 250 -32.47 -13.83 31.52
N SER A 251 -31.46 -14.24 30.73
CA SER A 251 -30.60 -15.39 31.02
C SER A 251 -29.26 -15.29 30.30
N ASN A 252 -28.28 -16.11 30.70
CA ASN A 252 -26.97 -16.17 30.03
C ASN A 252 -26.98 -17.03 28.74
N ALA A 253 -28.14 -17.53 28.31
CA ALA A 253 -28.25 -18.38 27.13
C ALA A 253 -27.79 -17.65 25.84
N ALA A 254 -27.16 -18.40 24.94
CA ALA A 254 -26.66 -17.88 23.66
C ALA A 254 -27.77 -17.38 22.72
N THR A 255 -29.03 -17.69 23.01
CA THR A 255 -30.22 -17.28 22.23
C THR A 255 -31.01 -16.14 22.86
N ASN A 256 -30.73 -15.76 24.11
CA ASN A 256 -31.54 -14.77 24.82
C ASN A 256 -31.05 -13.34 24.54
N HIS A 257 -31.89 -12.46 24.00
CA HIS A 257 -31.53 -11.06 23.75
C HIS A 257 -31.44 -10.20 25.02
N LEU A 258 -31.87 -10.75 26.16
CA LEU A 258 -31.79 -10.17 27.49
C LEU A 258 -30.79 -10.98 28.33
N TRP A 259 -29.64 -10.39 28.65
CA TRP A 259 -28.60 -11.08 29.39
C TRP A 259 -28.66 -10.80 30.88
N THR A 260 -28.51 -11.84 31.68
CA THR A 260 -28.24 -11.77 33.13
C THR A 260 -27.27 -12.86 33.52
N SER A 261 -26.53 -12.68 34.62
CA SER A 261 -25.66 -13.73 35.17
C SER A 261 -26.47 -14.86 35.83
N ALA A 262 -27.62 -14.48 36.43
CA ALA A 262 -28.60 -15.31 37.11
C ALA A 262 -30.01 -14.66 37.01
N ASN A 263 -30.99 -15.05 37.84
CA ASN A 263 -32.31 -14.40 37.88
C ASN A 263 -32.31 -13.12 38.74
N GLU A 264 -31.43 -12.16 38.43
CA GLU A 264 -31.16 -10.97 39.27
C GLU A 264 -32.17 -9.81 39.08
N GLY A 265 -33.06 -9.87 38.07
CA GLY A 265 -33.78 -8.70 37.58
C GLY A 265 -32.80 -7.70 36.95
N SER A 266 -33.25 -6.75 36.11
CA SER A 266 -32.36 -5.82 35.39
C SER A 266 -31.50 -6.40 34.25
N PRO A 267 -32.08 -7.12 33.27
CA PRO A 267 -31.31 -7.66 32.16
C PRO A 267 -30.59 -6.58 31.32
N LEU A 268 -29.39 -6.93 30.83
CA LEU A 268 -28.67 -6.18 29.80
C LEU A 268 -29.26 -6.51 28.43
N ALA A 269 -29.81 -5.50 27.75
CA ALA A 269 -30.48 -5.69 26.47
C ALA A 269 -29.50 -5.67 25.31
N PHE A 270 -29.71 -6.56 24.32
CA PHE A 270 -29.12 -6.38 23.00
C PHE A 270 -29.57 -5.04 22.42
N THR A 271 -28.59 -4.19 22.11
CA THR A 271 -28.79 -2.78 21.77
C THR A 271 -27.99 -2.42 20.52
N LYS A 272 -28.60 -1.64 19.63
CA LYS A 272 -27.94 -0.95 18.51
C LYS A 272 -27.92 0.56 18.78
N VAL A 273 -26.77 1.19 18.59
CA VAL A 273 -26.54 2.62 18.80
C VAL A 273 -26.42 3.31 17.45
N TRP A 274 -27.31 4.26 17.18
CA TRP A 274 -27.44 4.95 15.91
C TRP A 274 -27.27 6.45 16.06
N LEU A 275 -26.58 7.05 15.10
CA LEU A 275 -26.49 8.51 14.93
C LEU A 275 -27.14 8.91 13.61
N ARG A 276 -27.53 10.16 13.47
CA ARG A 276 -28.08 10.71 12.22
C ARG A 276 -27.47 12.07 11.87
N PRO A 277 -26.21 12.09 11.38
CA PRO A 277 -25.60 13.29 10.85
C PRO A 277 -26.35 13.72 9.58
N ARG A 278 -26.94 14.93 9.59
CA ARG A 278 -27.69 15.48 8.45
C ARG A 278 -26.78 16.31 7.54
N ILE A 279 -25.83 15.64 6.92
CA ILE A 279 -24.84 16.24 6.00
C ILE A 279 -25.29 15.92 4.57
N ALA A 280 -25.45 16.95 3.73
CA ALA A 280 -25.86 16.81 2.35
C ALA A 280 -24.68 16.41 1.45
N ASN A 281 -24.95 15.70 0.35
CA ASN A 281 -23.90 15.15 -0.54
C ASN A 281 -23.11 16.23 -1.27
N ASP A 282 -23.72 17.37 -1.58
CA ASP A 282 -23.09 18.55 -2.18
C ASP A 282 -22.16 19.30 -1.21
N ALA A 283 -22.39 19.17 0.10
CA ALA A 283 -21.53 19.74 1.14
C ALA A 283 -20.21 18.96 1.34
N ALA A 284 -20.03 17.79 0.72
CA ALA A 284 -18.84 16.96 0.91
C ALA A 284 -17.54 17.53 0.31
N GLY A 285 -17.64 18.49 -0.64
CA GLY A 285 -16.49 19.30 -1.07
C GLY A 285 -15.25 18.53 -1.58
N PHE A 286 -15.45 17.45 -2.33
CA PHE A 286 -14.32 16.65 -2.86
C PHE A 286 -13.35 17.51 -3.68
N THR A 287 -12.07 17.51 -3.29
CA THR A 287 -11.03 18.26 -4.00
C THR A 287 -10.41 17.35 -5.08
N PRO A 288 -10.33 17.79 -6.35
CA PRO A 288 -9.68 17.02 -7.42
C PRO A 288 -8.24 16.64 -7.06
N ILE A 289 -7.77 15.50 -7.58
CA ILE A 289 -6.36 15.10 -7.44
C ILE A 289 -5.48 16.26 -7.98
N PRO A 290 -4.56 16.82 -7.16
CA PRO A 290 -3.68 17.88 -7.65
C PRO A 290 -2.82 17.37 -8.81
N ALA A 291 -2.49 18.25 -9.75
CA ALA A 291 -1.65 17.87 -10.91
C ALA A 291 -0.25 17.37 -10.48
N ALA A 292 0.26 17.81 -9.34
CA ALA A 292 1.51 17.35 -8.75
C ALA A 292 1.37 16.11 -7.85
N GLY A 293 0.15 15.60 -7.64
CA GLY A 293 -0.15 14.60 -6.62
C GLY A 293 -0.46 15.21 -5.25
N TYR A 294 -0.88 14.36 -4.31
CA TYR A 294 -1.17 14.76 -2.93
C TYR A 294 0.13 14.98 -2.12
N PRO A 295 0.16 15.98 -1.23
CA PRO A 295 1.25 16.12 -0.27
C PRO A 295 1.22 15.00 0.78
N ALA A 296 2.35 14.78 1.46
CA ALA A 296 2.41 13.90 2.61
C ALA A 296 1.47 14.36 3.74
N GLN A 297 0.88 13.42 4.46
CA GLN A 297 -0.05 13.68 5.56
C GLN A 297 0.37 12.85 6.78
N ALA A 298 1.13 13.47 7.68
CA ALA A 298 1.46 12.88 8.98
C ALA A 298 0.30 13.08 9.95
N LYS A 299 0.00 12.08 10.77
CA LYS A 299 -0.89 12.18 11.93
C LYS A 299 -0.12 12.81 13.08
N VAL A 300 -0.74 13.74 13.79
CA VAL A 300 -0.13 14.39 14.97
C VAL A 300 0.25 13.31 15.99
N PRO A 301 1.54 13.15 16.36
CA PRO A 301 1.96 12.10 17.29
C PRO A 301 1.28 12.27 18.66
N SER A 302 0.63 11.19 19.12
CA SER A 302 0.13 11.04 20.50
C SER A 302 1.05 10.06 21.27
N LEU A 303 0.78 9.76 22.54
CA LEU A 303 1.46 8.69 23.27
C LEU A 303 0.75 7.36 23.04
N LYS A 304 1.47 6.25 23.12
CA LYS A 304 0.87 4.91 23.09
C LYS A 304 0.04 4.70 24.36
N ASN A 305 -1.15 4.13 24.20
CA ASN A 305 -2.06 3.80 25.30
C ASN A 305 -1.55 2.60 26.15
N ARG A 306 -0.57 1.85 25.64
CA ARG A 306 0.07 0.73 26.34
C ARG A 306 1.46 1.16 26.77
N SER A 307 1.86 0.70 27.95
CA SER A 307 3.25 0.84 28.38
C SER A 307 4.17 0.10 27.41
N GLU A 308 5.41 0.57 27.27
CA GLU A 308 6.47 -0.20 26.63
C GLU A 308 6.95 -1.32 27.58
N LEU A 309 7.58 -2.35 27.02
CA LEU A 309 8.25 -3.37 27.81
C LEU A 309 9.48 -2.76 28.51
N ALA A 310 9.51 -2.85 29.83
CA ALA A 310 10.70 -2.66 30.66
C ALA A 310 10.91 -3.95 31.47
N ARG A 311 11.93 -4.73 31.10
CA ARG A 311 12.15 -6.05 31.71
C ARG A 311 12.55 -5.94 33.18
N TRP A 312 13.30 -4.88 33.52
CA TRP A 312 13.71 -4.62 34.90
C TRP A 312 12.79 -3.61 35.57
N GLY A 313 12.67 -3.75 36.88
CA GLY A 313 12.07 -2.75 37.75
C GLY A 313 12.61 -2.86 39.17
N VAL A 314 11.96 -2.19 40.11
CA VAL A 314 12.27 -2.25 41.54
C VAL A 314 11.29 -3.16 42.29
N SER A 315 11.71 -3.63 43.47
CA SER A 315 10.95 -4.60 44.27
C SER A 315 11.24 -4.43 45.77
N GLY A 316 10.31 -4.96 46.57
CA GLY A 316 10.38 -4.93 48.03
C GLY A 316 10.13 -3.55 48.65
N TYR A 317 9.93 -3.54 49.97
CA TYR A 317 9.70 -2.33 50.75
C TYR A 317 10.48 -2.43 52.06
N ASN A 318 11.26 -1.40 52.41
CA ASN A 318 11.88 -1.33 53.74
C ASN A 318 10.99 -0.55 54.73
N HIS A 319 10.63 -1.20 55.84
CA HIS A 319 9.74 -0.69 56.91
C HIS A 319 10.48 -0.34 58.22
N THR A 320 11.79 -0.49 58.28
CA THR A 320 12.50 -0.45 59.57
C THR A 320 12.70 1.00 60.06
N ASN A 321 11.81 1.44 60.96
CA ASN A 321 11.93 2.59 61.90
C ASN A 321 11.39 4.00 61.53
N GLU A 322 10.16 4.15 61.03
CA GLU A 322 9.60 5.52 60.87
C GLU A 322 8.14 5.72 61.30
N ALA A 323 7.90 6.86 61.97
CA ALA A 323 6.58 7.36 62.35
C ALA A 323 5.81 7.91 61.12
N THR A 324 4.68 7.30 60.79
CA THR A 324 3.48 7.85 60.11
C THR A 324 3.56 8.90 58.98
N VAL A 325 4.65 9.04 58.20
CA VAL A 325 4.69 9.99 57.06
C VAL A 325 4.41 9.30 55.70
N THR A 326 3.25 9.61 55.10
CA THR A 326 2.75 9.34 53.73
C THR A 326 3.76 9.63 52.62
N PRO A 327 3.87 8.89 51.48
CA PRO A 327 2.97 7.85 50.98
C PRO A 327 3.21 6.45 51.57
N TRP A 328 2.13 5.68 51.70
CA TRP A 328 2.13 4.38 52.35
C TRP A 328 2.35 3.27 51.32
N GLN A 329 3.47 2.55 51.38
CA GLN A 329 3.74 1.40 50.50
C GLN A 329 3.96 1.75 49.01
N ASP A 330 4.55 2.92 48.72
CA ASP A 330 5.05 3.22 47.37
C ASP A 330 6.53 2.80 47.21
N ASN A 331 6.87 2.13 46.10
CA ASN A 331 8.24 1.77 45.78
C ASN A 331 9.01 2.96 45.21
N VAL A 332 8.39 3.73 44.30
CA VAL A 332 9.06 4.75 43.48
C VAL A 332 8.45 6.11 43.73
N MET A 333 9.17 6.93 44.47
CA MET A 333 8.72 8.26 44.89
C MET A 333 9.19 9.33 43.92
N VAL A 334 10.32 9.09 43.24
CA VAL A 334 10.88 9.98 42.24
C VAL A 334 11.49 9.20 41.08
N ILE A 335 11.18 9.65 39.86
CA ILE A 335 11.82 9.23 38.63
C ILE A 335 12.32 10.46 37.89
N LYS A 336 13.58 10.44 37.45
CA LYS A 336 14.16 11.51 36.62
C LYS A 336 14.97 10.92 35.49
N VAL A 337 14.75 11.43 34.28
CA VAL A 337 15.56 11.12 33.12
C VAL A 337 16.61 12.20 32.89
N TYR A 338 17.87 11.80 32.76
CA TYR A 338 18.96 12.67 32.36
C TYR A 338 19.87 11.98 31.34
N GLY A 339 20.03 12.59 30.17
CA GLY A 339 20.81 12.01 29.07
C GLY A 339 20.24 10.66 28.61
N ASP A 340 21.05 9.60 28.76
CA ASP A 340 20.70 8.22 28.41
C ASP A 340 20.33 7.35 29.63
N ARG A 341 20.01 7.97 30.78
CA ARG A 341 19.76 7.28 32.03
C ARG A 341 18.46 7.71 32.70
N VAL A 342 17.81 6.75 33.33
CA VAL A 342 16.62 6.91 34.16
C VAL A 342 17.01 6.57 35.60
N TYR A 343 16.93 7.55 36.50
CA TYR A 343 17.18 7.36 37.92
C TYR A 343 15.86 7.18 38.64
N VAL A 344 15.81 6.17 39.49
CA VAL A 344 14.61 5.77 40.24
C VAL A 344 14.96 5.79 41.72
N GLY A 345 14.28 6.64 42.48
CA GLY A 345 14.45 6.79 43.92
C GLY A 345 13.16 6.46 44.68
N GLY A 346 13.30 5.88 45.87
CA GLY A 346 12.14 5.59 46.72
C GLY A 346 12.45 4.67 47.90
N ARG A 347 11.54 3.73 48.18
CA ARG A 347 11.56 2.84 49.37
C ARG A 347 11.90 1.38 49.08
N PHE A 348 12.23 1.07 47.83
CA PHE A 348 12.50 -0.29 47.39
C PHE A 348 13.77 -0.87 48.02
N THR A 349 13.84 -2.19 48.14
CA THR A 349 15.01 -2.89 48.71
C THR A 349 15.88 -3.57 47.65
N GLY A 350 15.36 -3.76 46.44
CA GLY A 350 16.11 -4.37 45.35
C GLY A 350 15.54 -4.07 43.98
N VAL A 351 16.27 -4.50 42.96
CA VAL A 351 15.82 -4.53 41.57
C VAL A 351 15.48 -5.96 41.14
N GLN A 352 14.58 -6.09 40.18
CA GLN A 352 14.06 -7.38 39.75
C GLN A 352 13.90 -7.40 38.22
N ASN A 353 14.25 -8.52 37.59
CA ASN A 353 14.09 -8.75 36.16
C ASN A 353 12.83 -9.59 35.89
N GLY A 354 11.68 -8.92 35.80
CA GLY A 354 10.39 -9.57 35.57
C GLY A 354 9.80 -10.26 36.81
N PRO A 355 8.58 -10.81 36.67
CA PRO A 355 7.85 -11.37 37.79
C PRO A 355 8.50 -12.66 38.29
N GLY A 356 8.70 -12.76 39.62
CA GLY A 356 9.21 -13.98 40.27
C GLY A 356 10.72 -14.21 40.18
N ALA A 357 11.46 -13.39 39.44
CA ALA A 357 12.93 -13.42 39.48
C ALA A 357 13.44 -13.04 40.87
N THR A 358 14.55 -13.61 41.32
CA THR A 358 15.16 -13.26 42.62
C THR A 358 15.60 -11.79 42.61
N PRO A 359 15.11 -10.95 43.55
CA PRO A 359 15.56 -9.57 43.65
C PRO A 359 17.05 -9.46 43.94
N ILE A 360 17.72 -8.52 43.30
CA ILE A 360 19.11 -8.18 43.59
C ILE A 360 19.11 -6.98 44.53
N ALA A 361 19.82 -7.09 45.65
CA ALA A 361 19.92 -6.04 46.66
C ALA A 361 20.50 -4.75 46.06
N GLN A 362 19.65 -3.73 45.96
CA GLN A 362 19.96 -2.37 45.57
C GLN A 362 18.79 -1.53 46.05
N GLY A 363 18.89 -1.01 47.27
CA GLY A 363 17.82 -0.28 47.90
C GLY A 363 17.83 1.21 47.56
N SER A 364 16.65 1.82 47.63
CA SER A 364 16.39 3.27 47.64
C SER A 364 16.77 4.10 46.42
N LEU A 365 17.79 3.72 45.66
CA LEU A 365 18.24 4.44 44.47
C LEU A 365 18.86 3.47 43.45
N ALA A 366 18.37 3.51 42.20
CA ALA A 366 18.85 2.69 41.10
C ALA A 366 18.84 3.48 39.78
N ALA A 367 19.62 3.02 38.80
CA ALA A 367 19.65 3.60 37.47
C ALA A 367 19.33 2.56 36.39
N PHE A 368 18.64 2.98 35.35
CA PHE A 368 18.26 2.20 34.19
C PHE A 368 18.66 2.95 32.91
N ASP A 369 18.82 2.22 31.80
CA ASP A 369 18.89 2.85 30.48
C ASP A 369 17.51 3.32 30.00
N LEU A 370 17.46 4.02 28.87
CA LEU A 370 16.21 4.51 28.27
C LEU A 370 15.29 3.38 27.77
N ASP A 371 15.70 2.11 27.83
CA ASP A 371 14.89 0.93 27.50
C ASP A 371 14.45 0.15 28.76
N GLY A 372 14.76 0.68 29.94
CA GLY A 372 14.38 0.11 31.22
C GLY A 372 15.24 -1.07 31.63
N ASN A 373 16.45 -1.23 31.07
CA ASN A 373 17.41 -2.21 31.55
C ASN A 373 18.21 -1.65 32.71
N TRP A 374 18.40 -2.44 33.76
CA TRP A 374 19.13 -2.01 34.94
C TRP A 374 20.63 -1.81 34.66
N ILE A 375 21.17 -0.67 35.08
CA ILE A 375 22.60 -0.34 34.99
C ILE A 375 23.30 -0.89 36.23
N SER A 376 23.92 -2.06 36.08
CA SER A 376 24.52 -2.79 37.20
C SER A 376 25.76 -2.13 37.82
N THR A 377 26.34 -1.12 37.17
CA THR A 377 27.52 -0.41 37.69
C THR A 377 27.17 0.79 38.57
N PHE A 378 25.91 1.19 38.63
CA PHE A 378 25.43 2.27 39.49
C PHE A 378 24.93 1.68 40.81
N ARG A 379 25.68 1.89 41.90
CA ARG A 379 25.55 1.16 43.17
C ARG A 379 25.71 2.03 44.43
N PRO A 380 24.95 3.13 44.59
CA PRO A 380 24.96 3.87 45.85
C PRO A 380 24.31 3.04 46.98
N ASN A 381 24.85 3.11 48.18
CA ASN A 381 24.24 2.56 49.39
C ASN A 381 23.57 3.69 50.20
N VAL A 382 22.25 3.83 50.06
CA VAL A 382 21.47 4.90 50.71
C VAL A 382 20.73 4.33 51.93
N ALA A 383 21.06 4.83 53.13
CA ALA A 383 20.47 4.38 54.39
C ALA A 383 19.18 5.13 54.74
N GLY A 384 18.14 4.94 53.94
CA GLY A 384 16.79 5.52 54.07
C GLY A 384 16.16 5.81 52.71
N ARG A 385 15.12 6.65 52.64
CA ARG A 385 14.35 6.86 51.39
C ARG A 385 14.86 8.05 50.61
N VAL A 386 14.82 7.93 49.29
CA VAL A 386 15.01 9.07 48.37
C VAL A 386 13.63 9.60 47.99
N TRP A 387 13.37 10.87 48.32
CA TRP A 387 12.08 11.54 48.09
C TRP A 387 12.07 12.34 46.80
N ASP A 388 13.18 13.00 46.48
CA ASP A 388 13.31 13.80 45.26
C ASP A 388 14.77 13.81 44.80
N MET A 389 14.97 14.19 43.55
CA MET A 389 16.30 14.37 42.98
C MET A 389 16.29 15.42 41.88
N THR A 390 17.43 16.08 41.69
CA THR A 390 17.65 17.02 40.58
C THR A 390 19.07 16.88 40.03
N LEU A 391 19.25 17.21 38.76
CA LEU A 391 20.56 17.34 38.14
C LEU A 391 20.93 18.82 38.05
N THR A 392 22.10 19.15 38.56
CA THR A 392 22.67 20.50 38.46
C THR A 392 23.25 20.75 37.07
N ASP A 393 23.34 22.03 36.66
CA ASP A 393 23.89 22.43 35.35
C ASP A 393 25.35 21.96 35.15
N ASP A 394 26.09 21.77 36.25
CA ASP A 394 27.46 21.25 36.24
C ASP A 394 27.55 19.71 36.36
N GLY A 395 26.43 19.02 36.18
CA GLY A 395 26.37 17.57 35.96
C GLY A 395 26.34 16.70 37.23
N LYS A 396 26.09 17.26 38.42
CA LYS A 396 25.93 16.46 39.65
C LYS A 396 24.49 16.02 39.84
N LEU A 397 24.30 14.76 40.26
CA LEU A 397 23.00 14.25 40.71
C LEU A 397 22.84 14.56 42.20
N ILE A 398 21.89 15.43 42.54
CA ILE A 398 21.55 15.77 43.92
C ILE A 398 20.36 14.94 44.35
N ILE A 399 20.49 14.23 45.46
CA ILE A 399 19.38 13.47 46.06
C ILE A 399 18.97 14.09 47.39
N GLY A 400 17.66 14.07 47.64
CA GLY A 400 17.03 14.58 48.86
C GLY A 400 16.13 13.51 49.46
N GLY A 401 16.12 13.41 50.78
CA GLY A 401 15.23 12.47 51.45
C GLY A 401 15.32 12.49 52.96
N ASP A 402 15.05 11.34 53.58
CA ASP A 402 15.19 11.10 55.02
C ASP A 402 16.28 10.07 55.36
N PHE A 403 17.13 9.77 54.37
CA PHE A 403 18.30 8.93 54.58
C PHE A 403 19.28 9.53 55.58
N THR A 404 19.84 8.66 56.41
CA THR A 404 20.80 9.05 57.46
C THR A 404 22.23 9.13 56.96
N SER A 405 22.55 8.42 55.87
CA SER A 405 23.86 8.46 55.21
C SER A 405 23.78 7.89 53.79
N VAL A 406 24.76 8.24 52.97
CA VAL A 406 25.03 7.63 51.66
C VAL A 406 26.47 7.13 51.63
N ASP A 407 26.67 5.86 51.28
CA ASP A 407 27.97 5.16 51.27
C ASP A 407 28.75 5.25 52.60
N GLY A 408 28.05 5.52 53.72
CA GLY A 408 28.68 5.78 55.02
C GLY A 408 29.50 7.08 55.10
N VAL A 409 29.42 7.94 54.08
CA VAL A 409 30.16 9.20 54.01
C VAL A 409 29.53 10.24 54.94
N ALA A 410 30.34 10.93 55.74
CA ALA A 410 29.86 11.98 56.65
C ALA A 410 29.26 13.17 55.89
N ASP A 411 28.41 13.96 56.56
CA ASP A 411 27.73 15.13 55.98
C ASP A 411 26.87 14.79 54.74
N THR A 412 26.23 13.61 54.75
CA THR A 412 25.29 13.15 53.70
C THR A 412 23.91 12.81 54.25
N SER A 413 23.53 13.34 55.42
CA SER A 413 22.20 13.11 55.98
C SER A 413 21.17 13.99 55.28
N ALA A 414 20.11 13.38 54.75
CA ALA A 414 18.99 13.98 54.00
C ALA A 414 19.35 14.69 52.67
N LEU A 415 20.63 15.01 52.41
CA LEU A 415 21.13 15.60 51.17
C LEU A 415 22.46 14.95 50.77
N ALA A 416 22.64 14.66 49.49
CA ALA A 416 23.93 14.21 48.96
C ALA A 416 24.07 14.55 47.47
N ALA A 417 25.31 14.75 47.02
CA ALA A 417 25.66 14.87 45.60
C ALA A 417 26.39 13.60 45.15
N LEU A 418 25.94 13.03 44.03
CA LEU A 418 26.46 11.80 43.45
C LEU A 418 26.98 12.05 42.04
N ASP A 419 27.98 11.27 41.65
CA ASP A 419 28.38 11.12 40.26
C ASP A 419 27.25 10.37 39.51
N PRO A 420 26.66 10.95 38.46
CA PRO A 420 25.54 10.32 37.76
C PRO A 420 25.92 9.02 37.01
N ALA A 421 27.19 8.86 36.63
CA ALA A 421 27.65 7.68 35.92
C ALA A 421 27.85 6.46 36.84
N THR A 422 28.37 6.70 38.05
CA THR A 422 28.80 5.64 38.98
C THR A 422 27.94 5.51 40.24
N GLY A 423 27.26 6.59 40.63
CA GLY A 423 26.49 6.68 41.87
C GLY A 423 27.33 6.95 43.12
N LYS A 424 28.65 7.13 42.99
CA LYS A 424 29.52 7.44 44.13
C LYS A 424 29.27 8.85 44.66
N VAL A 425 29.36 9.01 45.98
CA VAL A 425 29.31 10.33 46.64
C VAL A 425 30.44 11.25 46.16
N LEU A 426 30.09 12.46 45.75
CA LEU A 426 31.02 13.53 45.38
C LEU A 426 31.45 14.31 46.63
N THR A 427 32.55 13.90 47.25
CA THR A 427 33.02 14.47 48.54
C THR A 427 33.44 15.94 48.49
N THR A 428 33.60 16.51 47.29
CA THR A 428 33.85 17.95 47.08
C THR A 428 32.61 18.81 47.35
N TRP A 429 31.42 18.20 47.33
CA TRP A 429 30.16 18.84 47.67
C TRP A 429 29.61 18.20 48.95
N LYS A 430 29.30 19.01 49.97
CA LYS A 430 28.85 18.50 51.27
C LYS A 430 27.67 19.29 51.76
N ALA A 431 26.56 18.63 52.08
CA ALA A 431 25.44 19.25 52.78
C ALA A 431 24.64 18.21 53.55
N SER A 432 24.17 18.58 54.73
CA SER A 432 23.28 17.76 55.55
C SER A 432 22.17 18.59 56.17
N ALA A 433 20.95 18.06 56.21
CA ALA A 433 19.82 18.70 56.89
C ALA A 433 19.49 17.97 58.20
N THR A 434 19.16 18.74 59.24
CA THR A 434 18.73 18.23 60.55
C THR A 434 17.48 18.97 61.03
N ARG A 435 16.79 18.36 62.00
CA ARG A 435 15.57 18.92 62.58
C ARG A 435 15.59 18.83 64.10
N SER A 436 15.30 19.95 64.77
CA SER A 436 15.12 19.96 66.22
C SER A 436 13.88 19.12 66.59
N GLY A 437 14.04 18.09 67.43
CA GLY A 437 12.94 17.26 67.93
C GLY A 437 12.43 16.16 66.98
N GLY A 438 13.23 15.73 65.99
CA GLY A 438 12.91 14.58 65.15
C GLY A 438 13.81 14.43 63.91
N GLY A 439 13.50 13.47 63.04
CA GLY A 439 14.20 13.30 61.75
C GLY A 439 13.95 14.47 60.78
N ALA A 440 14.96 14.78 59.97
CA ALA A 440 14.85 15.73 58.86
C ALA A 440 14.41 15.01 57.58
N ILE A 441 13.62 15.70 56.76
CA ILE A 441 13.20 15.20 55.44
C ILE A 441 13.38 16.32 54.43
N VAL A 442 14.14 16.08 53.37
CA VAL A 442 14.10 16.92 52.17
C VAL A 442 13.14 16.28 51.16
N ARG A 443 12.05 16.99 50.83
CA ARG A 443 10.96 16.50 49.99
C ARG A 443 10.91 17.07 48.59
N GLY A 444 11.32 18.32 48.44
CA GLY A 444 11.33 19.02 47.16
C GLY A 444 12.74 19.47 46.84
N LEU A 445 13.20 19.15 45.64
CA LEU A 445 14.44 19.65 45.06
C LEU A 445 14.18 20.23 43.67
N ASP A 446 14.85 21.34 43.40
CA ASP A 446 14.99 21.88 42.04
C ASP A 446 16.30 22.65 41.94
N SER A 447 16.83 22.82 40.74
CA SER A 447 18.11 23.49 40.52
C SER A 447 18.06 24.45 39.36
N LYS A 448 18.70 25.62 39.54
CA LYS A 448 18.83 26.62 38.48
C LYS A 448 20.10 27.44 38.67
N GLY A 449 20.95 27.46 37.65
CA GLY A 449 22.23 28.16 37.71
C GLY A 449 23.06 27.65 38.89
N ASP A 450 23.59 28.56 39.71
CA ASP A 450 24.47 28.23 40.83
C ASP A 450 23.76 27.70 42.08
N TRP A 451 22.45 27.48 42.03
CA TRP A 451 21.64 27.18 43.22
C TRP A 451 20.84 25.90 43.09
N ILE A 452 20.88 25.10 44.16
CA ILE A 452 19.95 24.01 44.47
C ILE A 452 18.97 24.55 45.50
N TYR A 453 17.68 24.47 45.23
CA TYR A 453 16.61 24.84 46.15
C TYR A 453 16.07 23.57 46.80
N ALA A 454 15.95 23.57 48.12
CA ALA A 454 15.47 22.45 48.91
C ALA A 454 14.31 22.87 49.79
N SER A 455 13.27 22.04 49.87
CA SER A 455 12.16 22.20 50.78
C SER A 455 11.77 20.88 51.44
N GLY A 456 11.11 20.93 52.59
CA GLY A 456 10.71 19.73 53.32
C GLY A 456 10.37 19.98 54.77
N ARG A 457 10.92 19.16 55.66
CA ARG A 457 10.74 19.22 57.11
C ARG A 457 12.10 19.21 57.80
N PHE A 458 12.75 20.37 57.89
CA PHE A 458 14.07 20.55 58.51
C PHE A 458 14.21 21.96 59.09
N THR A 459 15.06 22.11 60.10
CA THR A 459 15.29 23.39 60.80
C THR A 459 16.71 23.90 60.71
N THR A 460 17.65 23.06 60.27
CA THR A 460 19.07 23.41 60.18
C THR A 460 19.69 22.73 58.99
N VAL A 461 20.53 23.45 58.23
CA VAL A 461 21.35 22.87 57.17
C VAL A 461 22.81 23.27 57.37
N LYS A 462 23.69 22.27 57.34
CA LYS A 462 25.15 22.44 57.32
C LYS A 462 25.63 22.14 55.91
N GLY A 463 26.51 22.96 55.34
CA GLY A 463 27.05 22.67 54.01
C GLY A 463 28.33 23.42 53.66
N GLY A 464 29.15 22.82 52.81
CA GLY A 464 30.53 23.24 52.57
C GLY A 464 31.34 23.30 53.87
N THR A 465 32.06 24.39 54.08
CA THR A 465 32.78 24.71 55.33
C THR A 465 32.02 25.68 56.23
N ALA A 466 30.78 26.03 55.87
CA ALA A 466 29.99 27.02 56.61
C ALA A 466 29.48 26.44 57.94
N ALA A 467 29.29 27.32 58.92
CA ALA A 467 28.60 26.97 60.16
C ALA A 467 27.16 26.50 59.86
N PRO A 468 26.59 25.59 60.68
CA PRO A 468 25.20 25.18 60.55
C PRO A 468 24.28 26.39 60.51
N THR A 469 23.43 26.49 59.48
CA THR A 469 22.50 27.60 59.35
C THR A 469 21.08 27.17 59.67
N THR A 470 20.43 27.92 60.55
CA THR A 470 19.01 27.75 60.86
C THR A 470 18.14 28.18 59.70
N THR A 471 17.06 27.45 59.47
CA THR A 471 16.03 27.78 58.48
C THR A 471 14.69 27.18 58.93
N THR A 472 13.61 27.49 58.22
CA THR A 472 12.29 26.93 58.47
C THR A 472 11.79 26.27 57.19
N ASN A 473 12.13 24.99 57.01
CA ASN A 473 11.61 24.09 55.98
C ASN A 473 11.94 24.40 54.51
N ALA A 474 12.70 25.46 54.21
CA ALA A 474 13.16 25.79 52.85
C ALA A 474 14.51 26.52 52.84
N ILE A 475 15.39 26.22 51.88
CA ILE A 475 16.72 26.84 51.77
C ILE A 475 17.33 26.61 50.38
N ASN A 476 18.26 27.47 49.95
CA ASN A 476 19.10 27.20 48.78
C ASN A 476 20.56 26.90 49.16
N LEU A 477 21.25 26.16 48.30
CA LEU A 477 22.61 25.67 48.48
C LEU A 477 23.40 25.90 47.19
N ARG A 478 24.67 26.28 47.29
CA ARG A 478 25.54 26.41 46.12
C ARG A 478 25.75 25.06 45.43
N THR A 479 25.60 25.03 44.10
CA THR A 479 25.92 23.84 43.27
C THR A 479 27.38 23.41 43.36
N THR A 480 28.28 24.37 43.59
CA THR A 480 29.73 24.12 43.62
C THR A 480 30.19 23.32 44.84
N ASN A 481 29.64 23.58 46.03
CA ASN A 481 30.17 23.00 47.29
C ASN A 481 29.12 22.70 48.39
N GLY A 482 27.86 23.07 48.18
CA GLY A 482 26.77 22.87 49.15
C GLY A 482 26.65 23.96 50.21
N THR A 483 27.38 25.08 50.09
CA THR A 483 27.27 26.19 51.05
C THR A 483 25.86 26.80 51.03
N PRO A 484 25.19 26.96 52.20
CA PRO A 484 23.87 27.56 52.29
C PRO A 484 23.79 29.05 51.86
N GLY A 485 22.83 29.39 51.00
CA GLY A 485 22.61 30.73 50.45
C GLY A 485 21.54 31.57 51.15
N SER A 486 21.25 32.77 50.65
CA SER A 486 20.33 33.73 51.31
C SER A 486 18.85 33.42 51.17
N TRP A 487 18.44 32.57 50.22
CA TRP A 487 17.03 32.22 50.05
C TRP A 487 16.62 31.23 51.15
N ARG A 488 15.89 31.73 52.15
CA ARG A 488 15.44 30.98 53.33
C ARG A 488 14.07 31.46 53.81
N PRO A 489 13.01 31.34 52.97
CA PRO A 489 11.67 31.78 53.38
C PRO A 489 11.19 30.99 54.61
N GLN A 490 10.45 31.65 55.51
CA GLN A 490 9.83 31.02 56.65
C GLN A 490 8.55 30.30 56.23
N VAL A 491 8.63 28.99 56.01
CA VAL A 491 7.48 28.16 55.63
C VAL A 491 6.83 27.56 56.89
N PHE A 492 5.61 27.98 57.20
CA PHE A 492 4.91 27.59 58.43
C PHE A 492 4.24 26.22 58.28
N ALA A 493 4.97 25.15 58.61
CA ALA A 493 4.75 23.71 58.36
C ALA A 493 5.52 23.18 57.14
N SER A 494 5.06 22.12 56.46
CA SER A 494 5.89 21.40 55.46
C SER A 494 5.61 21.86 54.04
N ALA A 495 6.65 22.25 53.30
CA ALA A 495 6.62 22.28 51.84
C ALA A 495 6.94 20.88 51.28
N VAL A 496 6.21 20.45 50.27
CA VAL A 496 6.28 19.10 49.67
C VAL A 496 6.97 19.13 48.31
N ARG A 497 6.66 20.15 47.50
CA ARG A 497 7.24 20.33 46.16
C ARG A 497 7.65 21.77 45.99
N LEU A 498 8.70 22.00 45.20
CA LEU A 498 9.07 23.33 44.75
C LEU A 498 9.45 23.30 43.26
N ARG A 499 9.30 24.45 42.61
CA ARG A 499 9.79 24.72 41.25
C ARG A 499 10.35 26.12 41.17
N VAL A 500 11.52 26.25 40.56
CA VAL A 500 12.09 27.55 40.19
C VAL A 500 11.56 27.92 38.80
N SER A 501 11.08 29.15 38.63
CA SER A 501 10.48 29.56 37.35
C SER A 501 11.46 29.46 36.20
N ALA A 502 10.97 29.22 34.99
CA ALA A 502 11.81 29.17 33.79
C ALA A 502 12.51 30.51 33.52
N ALA A 503 11.91 31.64 33.91
CA ALA A 503 12.55 32.96 33.88
C ALA A 503 13.57 33.18 35.02
N GLY A 504 13.48 32.41 36.11
CA GLY A 504 14.39 32.53 37.26
C GLY A 504 14.07 33.72 38.16
N ASP A 505 12.84 34.22 38.09
CA ASP A 505 12.33 35.36 38.85
C ASP A 505 11.47 34.94 40.05
N ARG A 506 11.06 33.65 40.13
CA ARG A 506 10.18 33.12 41.19
C ARG A 506 10.58 31.71 41.64
N VAL A 507 10.25 31.37 42.89
CA VAL A 507 10.17 29.99 43.38
C VAL A 507 8.75 29.72 43.85
N TYR A 508 8.14 28.72 43.23
CA TYR A 508 6.84 28.18 43.56
C TYR A 508 6.99 27.03 44.55
N MET A 509 6.15 26.98 45.58
CA MET A 509 6.15 25.94 46.60
C MET A 509 4.74 25.43 46.83
N ALA A 510 4.54 24.13 46.90
CA ALA A 510 3.27 23.48 47.26
C ALA A 510 3.46 22.66 48.54
N GLY A 511 2.48 22.66 49.44
CA GLY A 511 2.56 21.83 50.65
C GLY A 511 1.42 21.99 51.65
N PHE A 512 1.72 21.60 52.89
CA PHE A 512 0.82 21.62 54.06
C PHE A 512 0.97 22.89 54.91
N PHE A 513 1.66 23.92 54.40
CA PHE A 513 1.87 25.17 55.12
C PHE A 513 0.70 26.12 54.96
N ASN A 514 0.47 26.99 55.94
CA ASN A 514 -0.64 27.96 55.93
C ASN A 514 -0.19 29.42 55.72
N ALA A 515 1.13 29.68 55.70
CA ALA A 515 1.71 30.98 55.39
C ALA A 515 3.18 30.83 54.95
N VAL A 516 3.69 31.86 54.25
CA VAL A 516 5.12 32.05 53.99
C VAL A 516 5.54 33.44 54.45
N ASN A 517 6.58 33.55 55.27
CA ASN A 517 7.01 34.82 55.91
C ASN A 517 5.87 35.57 56.65
N GLY A 518 4.89 34.83 57.18
CA GLY A 518 3.72 35.37 57.87
C GLY A 518 2.57 35.79 56.95
N ASP A 519 2.75 35.78 55.63
CA ASP A 519 1.70 36.08 54.67
C ASP A 519 0.85 34.83 54.37
N THR A 520 -0.43 34.88 54.76
CA THR A 520 -1.40 33.80 54.57
C THR A 520 -1.92 33.71 53.15
N ASN A 521 -1.79 34.75 52.31
CA ASN A 521 -2.09 34.61 50.88
C ASN A 521 -1.15 33.57 50.27
N HIS A 522 0.09 33.48 50.74
CA HIS A 522 1.08 32.50 50.32
C HIS A 522 0.94 31.16 51.08
N GLY A 523 -0.21 30.88 51.70
CA GLY A 523 -0.51 29.57 52.31
C GLY A 523 -0.87 28.51 51.26
N PHE A 524 -0.48 27.26 51.53
CA PHE A 524 -0.67 26.02 50.74
C PHE A 524 0.02 25.99 49.38
N TYR A 525 0.10 27.17 48.76
CA TYR A 525 0.81 27.45 47.54
C TYR A 525 1.56 28.79 47.75
N GLY A 526 2.89 28.76 47.81
CA GLY A 526 3.73 29.92 48.10
C GLY A 526 4.53 30.35 46.87
N ILE A 527 4.65 31.66 46.65
CA ILE A 527 5.45 32.25 45.57
C ILE A 527 6.45 33.24 46.17
N THR A 528 7.75 33.02 45.96
CA THR A 528 8.82 33.85 46.55
C THR A 528 9.82 34.31 45.52
N ASN A 529 10.51 35.41 45.81
CA ASN A 529 11.69 35.83 45.06
C ASN A 529 12.84 34.82 45.29
N PRO A 530 13.50 34.32 44.23
CA PRO A 530 14.51 33.26 44.31
C PRO A 530 15.82 33.69 44.98
N THR A 531 16.09 34.98 45.12
CA THR A 531 17.34 35.49 45.70
C THR A 531 17.25 35.67 47.21
N ASN A 532 16.19 36.31 47.69
CA ASN A 532 16.06 36.69 49.10
C ASN A 532 14.93 35.97 49.85
N GLY A 533 14.07 35.21 49.15
CA GLY A 533 12.96 34.48 49.76
C GLY A 533 11.79 35.36 50.20
N ALA A 534 11.77 36.66 49.84
CA ALA A 534 10.63 37.52 50.08
C ALA A 534 9.40 37.01 49.30
N VAL A 535 8.21 37.13 49.87
CA VAL A 535 6.97 36.80 49.14
C VAL A 535 6.79 37.79 47.98
N ILE A 536 6.32 37.30 46.83
CA ILE A 536 6.00 38.17 45.70
C ILE A 536 4.73 38.97 46.05
N PRO A 537 4.72 40.31 45.93
CA PRO A 537 3.54 41.12 46.23
C PRO A 537 2.44 40.95 45.17
N GLY A 538 1.19 41.26 45.55
CA GLY A 538 0.05 41.25 44.62
C GLY A 538 -0.49 39.85 44.28
N ILE A 539 -0.03 38.81 44.98
CA ILE A 539 -0.51 37.46 44.84
C ILE A 539 -1.83 37.29 45.60
N GLY A 540 -2.87 36.80 44.91
CA GLY A 540 -4.17 36.52 45.51
C GLY A 540 -4.14 35.28 46.44
N PRO A 541 -5.15 35.11 47.32
CA PRO A 541 -5.28 33.91 48.14
C PRO A 541 -5.49 32.67 47.27
N TYR A 542 -4.99 31.52 47.73
CA TYR A 542 -5.34 30.22 47.12
C TYR A 542 -6.86 30.01 47.14
N GLN A 543 -7.43 29.52 46.03
CA GLN A 543 -8.86 29.23 45.93
C GLN A 543 -9.09 27.72 46.11
N PRO A 544 -9.46 27.25 47.31
CA PRO A 544 -9.74 25.84 47.54
C PRO A 544 -10.94 25.38 46.72
N SER A 545 -11.03 24.07 46.47
CA SER A 545 -12.20 23.47 45.84
C SER A 545 -13.47 23.77 46.64
N GLU A 546 -14.59 24.04 45.97
CA GLU A 546 -15.86 24.29 46.65
C GLU A 546 -16.33 23.05 47.43
N GLY A 547 -16.78 23.27 48.67
CA GLY A 547 -17.18 22.19 49.58
C GLY A 547 -16.01 21.50 50.28
N SER A 548 -14.78 21.97 50.07
CA SER A 548 -13.60 21.59 50.85
C SER A 548 -13.69 22.02 52.32
N ARG A 549 -13.01 21.28 53.22
CA ARG A 549 -12.86 21.62 54.64
C ARG A 549 -11.52 22.33 54.85
N ALA A 550 -11.49 23.38 55.68
CA ALA A 550 -10.31 24.23 55.88
C ALA A 550 -9.02 23.51 56.34
N ASN A 551 -9.12 22.31 56.92
CA ASN A 551 -7.97 21.51 57.34
C ASN A 551 -7.36 20.65 56.22
N ASN A 552 -7.92 20.69 55.01
CA ASN A 552 -7.54 19.83 53.89
C ASN A 552 -7.00 20.62 52.69
N TRP A 553 -6.69 21.92 52.79
CA TRP A 553 -6.29 22.76 51.64
C TRP A 553 -4.86 22.54 51.09
N TYR A 554 -4.19 21.43 51.40
CA TYR A 554 -2.80 21.20 51.01
C TYR A 554 -2.61 20.97 49.51
N GLN A 555 -1.43 21.32 49.01
CA GLN A 555 -1.03 21.04 47.62
C GLN A 555 0.19 20.11 47.58
N GLN A 556 0.28 19.25 46.56
CA GLN A 556 1.39 18.30 46.41
C GLN A 556 2.24 18.57 45.17
N ALA A 557 1.65 19.15 44.13
CA ALA A 557 2.31 19.36 42.86
C ALA A 557 2.19 20.81 42.39
N VAL A 558 3.24 21.29 41.73
CA VAL A 558 3.28 22.61 41.10
C VAL A 558 4.15 22.56 39.85
N ALA A 559 3.73 23.25 38.79
CA ALA A 559 4.47 23.43 37.55
C ALA A 559 4.12 24.77 36.89
N GLU A 560 4.98 25.26 36.00
CA GLU A 560 4.79 26.51 35.26
C GLU A 560 4.77 26.24 33.75
N TYR A 561 3.94 26.96 33.00
CA TYR A 561 3.97 26.99 31.55
C TYR A 561 3.67 28.40 31.04
N GLY A 562 4.66 29.03 30.39
CA GLY A 562 4.54 30.41 29.92
C GLY A 562 4.15 31.35 31.05
N ASN A 563 3.02 32.03 30.91
CA ASN A 563 2.47 32.97 31.91
C ASN A 563 1.33 32.33 32.75
N LYS A 564 1.34 31.01 32.91
CA LYS A 564 0.34 30.24 33.67
C LYS A 564 1.02 29.31 34.65
N ILE A 565 0.32 29.01 35.73
CA ILE A 565 0.82 28.15 36.80
C ILE A 565 -0.20 27.06 37.11
N LEU A 566 0.29 25.84 37.23
CA LEU A 566 -0.50 24.65 37.50
C LEU A 566 -0.23 24.20 38.92
N VAL A 567 -1.29 23.88 39.66
CA VAL A 567 -1.20 23.37 41.03
C VAL A 567 -2.18 22.22 41.21
N GLY A 568 -1.78 21.20 41.96
CA GLY A 568 -2.62 20.05 42.22
C GLY A 568 -2.36 19.44 43.59
N GLY A 569 -3.37 18.79 44.14
CA GLY A 569 -3.29 18.24 45.48
C GLY A 569 -4.64 17.83 46.03
N ALA A 570 -4.92 18.31 47.24
CA ALA A 570 -6.04 17.89 48.04
C ALA A 570 -7.39 18.12 47.36
N GLU A 571 -8.38 17.34 47.80
CA GLU A 571 -9.73 17.38 47.25
C GLU A 571 -9.74 17.19 45.74
N HIS A 572 -8.80 16.37 45.25
CA HIS A 572 -8.80 15.85 43.90
C HIS A 572 -8.72 16.94 42.82
N THR A 573 -8.12 18.08 43.15
CA THR A 573 -8.11 19.27 42.31
C THR A 573 -6.83 19.39 41.48
N LEU A 574 -7.00 19.81 40.23
CA LEU A 574 -5.95 20.25 39.34
C LEU A 574 -6.37 21.59 38.75
N GLN A 575 -5.66 22.65 39.11
CA GLN A 575 -6.03 24.03 38.84
C GLN A 575 -4.98 24.73 37.99
N MET A 576 -5.44 25.66 37.15
CA MET A 576 -4.60 26.56 36.38
C MET A 576 -4.89 28.01 36.77
N TYR A 577 -3.84 28.75 37.10
CA TYR A 577 -3.87 30.17 37.43
C TYR A 577 -3.09 30.99 36.42
N ASP A 578 -3.40 32.28 36.35
CA ASP A 578 -2.49 33.26 35.77
C ASP A 578 -1.19 33.35 36.58
N HIS A 579 -0.14 33.90 35.98
CA HIS A 579 1.20 33.97 36.59
C HIS A 579 1.26 34.70 37.95
N ASN A 580 0.31 35.62 38.24
CA ASN A 580 0.22 36.31 39.52
C ASN A 580 -0.81 35.71 40.48
N ARG A 581 -1.48 34.61 40.10
CA ARG A 581 -2.54 33.97 40.89
C ARG A 581 -3.61 34.96 41.35
N THR A 582 -4.00 35.85 40.46
CA THR A 582 -5.14 36.75 40.65
C THR A 582 -6.44 36.14 40.13
N THR A 583 -6.32 35.20 39.19
CA THR A 583 -7.44 34.57 38.49
C THR A 583 -7.22 33.06 38.38
N LEU A 584 -8.19 32.28 38.89
CA LEU A 584 -8.30 30.86 38.55
C LEU A 584 -8.86 30.77 37.12
N ILE A 585 -8.02 30.35 36.17
CA ILE A 585 -8.36 30.30 34.74
C ILE A 585 -9.30 29.13 34.46
N ASP A 586 -8.95 27.94 34.94
CA ASP A 586 -9.75 26.72 34.77
C ASP A 586 -9.35 25.67 35.83
N SER A 587 -10.21 24.68 36.05
CA SER A 587 -10.03 23.64 37.07
C SER A 587 -10.63 22.29 36.65
N HIS A 588 -10.00 21.22 37.11
CA HIS A 588 -10.45 19.84 36.96
C HIS A 588 -10.56 19.19 38.32
N ILE A 589 -11.68 18.49 38.55
CA ILE A 589 -11.91 17.73 39.78
C ILE A 589 -11.99 16.25 39.41
N THR A 590 -11.23 15.40 40.10
CA THR A 590 -11.43 13.95 39.98
C THR A 590 -12.39 13.42 41.05
N LYS A 591 -13.13 12.36 40.74
CA LYS A 591 -14.05 11.73 41.71
C LYS A 591 -13.26 11.07 42.85
N GLN A 592 -13.93 10.76 43.98
CA GLN A 592 -13.41 9.92 45.08
C GLN A 592 -12.39 8.88 44.58
N GLY A 593 -11.16 9.03 45.08
CA GLY A 593 -10.09 8.07 44.85
C GLY A 593 -8.81 8.62 44.24
N GLY A 594 -8.57 9.93 44.08
CA GLY A 594 -7.17 10.34 44.23
C GLY A 594 -6.77 11.78 44.00
N ASP A 595 -5.99 12.29 44.95
CA ASP A 595 -5.34 13.59 44.89
C ASP A 595 -4.28 13.62 43.79
N PHE A 596 -4.09 14.79 43.18
CA PHE A 596 -3.00 15.00 42.24
C PHE A 596 -1.67 15.10 43.00
N GLN A 597 -0.67 14.33 42.56
CA GLN A 597 0.57 14.08 43.28
C GLN A 597 1.80 14.64 42.55
N ALA A 598 1.80 14.62 41.22
CA ALA A 598 2.84 15.23 40.41
C ALA A 598 2.26 15.94 39.20
N ILE A 599 2.94 17.02 38.80
CA ILE A 599 2.68 17.76 37.57
C ILE A 599 4.03 18.05 36.93
N GLU A 600 4.16 17.78 35.64
CA GLU A 600 5.28 18.21 34.82
C GLU A 600 4.77 18.66 33.45
N VAL A 601 5.46 19.60 32.81
CA VAL A 601 5.06 20.16 31.52
C VAL A 601 6.11 19.82 30.47
N PHE A 602 5.68 19.16 29.39
CA PHE A 602 6.54 18.73 28.30
C PHE A 602 5.84 18.94 26.96
N ASP A 603 6.56 19.41 25.94
CA ASP A 603 6.07 19.53 24.56
C ASP A 603 4.68 20.23 24.42
N GLY A 604 4.40 21.24 25.26
CA GLY A 604 3.12 21.96 25.23
C GLY A 604 1.95 21.23 25.92
N TYR A 605 2.23 20.12 26.62
CA TYR A 605 1.26 19.38 27.42
C TYR A 605 1.64 19.39 28.90
N ALA A 606 0.63 19.59 29.75
CA ALA A 606 0.74 19.35 31.18
C ALA A 606 0.35 17.92 31.48
N TYR A 607 1.27 17.15 32.07
CA TYR A 607 1.01 15.82 32.57
C TYR A 607 0.78 15.90 34.07
N ALA A 608 -0.34 15.37 34.54
CA ALA A 608 -0.63 15.33 35.96
C ALA A 608 -1.01 13.91 36.37
N SER A 609 -0.48 13.47 37.50
CA SER A 609 -0.70 12.15 38.05
C SER A 609 -1.40 12.19 39.39
N CYS A 610 -2.05 11.08 39.71
CA CYS A 610 -2.89 10.87 40.88
C CYS A 610 -2.93 9.37 41.22
N HIS A 611 -3.59 9.00 42.32
CA HIS A 611 -4.11 7.64 42.52
C HIS A 611 -5.54 7.46 41.99
N CYS A 612 -6.09 8.49 41.34
CA CYS A 612 -7.43 8.48 40.77
C CYS A 612 -7.57 7.46 39.62
N MET A 613 -8.62 6.63 39.72
CA MET A 613 -8.86 5.49 38.82
C MET A 613 -10.20 5.55 38.10
N ASN A 614 -10.89 6.68 38.19
CA ASN A 614 -12.27 6.84 37.76
C ASN A 614 -12.40 7.94 36.70
N TRP A 615 -12.75 9.16 37.12
CA TRP A 615 -13.21 10.24 36.23
C TRP A 615 -12.58 11.57 36.62
N THR A 616 -12.29 12.39 35.61
CA THR A 616 -11.98 13.82 35.71
C THR A 616 -13.16 14.63 35.18
N TYR A 617 -13.57 15.66 35.92
CA TYR A 617 -14.64 16.59 35.59
C TYR A 617 -14.01 17.93 35.20
N SER A 618 -14.07 18.26 33.92
CA SER A 618 -13.41 19.44 33.35
C SER A 618 -14.26 20.70 33.53
N GLY A 619 -13.66 21.83 33.93
CA GLY A 619 -14.34 23.12 34.03
C GLY A 619 -15.13 23.33 35.31
N THR A 620 -14.78 22.62 36.38
CA THR A 620 -15.43 22.81 37.68
C THR A 620 -14.38 22.80 38.78
N ASN A 621 -14.60 23.62 39.81
CA ASN A 621 -13.81 23.60 41.03
C ASN A 621 -14.62 22.99 42.20
N SER A 622 -15.75 22.35 41.92
CA SER A 622 -16.67 21.83 42.94
C SER A 622 -16.34 20.38 43.29
N TRP A 623 -15.81 20.14 44.50
CA TRP A 623 -15.30 18.82 44.90
C TRP A 623 -16.39 17.84 45.37
N SER A 624 -17.18 18.26 46.36
CA SER A 624 -18.15 17.36 47.03
C SER A 624 -19.29 16.90 46.10
N ASN A 625 -19.64 17.73 45.12
CA ASN A 625 -20.63 17.44 44.10
C ASN A 625 -20.31 18.25 42.82
N PRO A 626 -19.38 17.77 41.97
CA PRO A 626 -19.01 18.41 40.72
C PRO A 626 -20.23 18.88 39.93
N ARG A 627 -20.35 20.19 39.74
CA ARG A 627 -21.46 20.86 39.04
C ARG A 627 -20.89 21.82 38.01
N GLY A 628 -21.64 22.07 36.94
CA GLY A 628 -21.25 23.01 35.90
C GLY A 628 -20.07 22.56 35.02
N TYR A 629 -19.58 21.31 35.19
CA TYR A 629 -18.52 20.76 34.35
C TYR A 629 -18.95 20.69 32.89
N ARG A 630 -17.99 20.91 31.98
CA ARG A 630 -18.20 20.88 30.53
C ARG A 630 -18.01 19.48 29.92
N ALA A 631 -17.22 18.64 30.57
CA ALA A 631 -16.94 17.26 30.16
C ALA A 631 -16.64 16.38 31.37
N VAL A 632 -16.85 15.07 31.22
CA VAL A 632 -16.39 14.06 32.18
C VAL A 632 -15.74 12.92 31.41
N ASP A 633 -14.46 12.73 31.68
CA ASP A 633 -13.60 11.78 30.97
C ASP A 633 -12.92 10.87 31.98
N PRO A 634 -12.55 9.64 31.59
CA PRO A 634 -11.88 8.76 32.51
C PRO A 634 -10.47 9.31 32.76
N ILE A 635 -9.90 9.03 33.94
CA ILE A 635 -8.47 9.21 34.29
C ILE A 635 -7.90 7.90 34.92
N ARG A 636 -6.70 7.44 34.50
CA ARG A 636 -6.05 6.19 34.98
C ARG A 636 -4.68 6.49 35.58
N MET A 637 -4.65 7.05 36.78
CA MET A 637 -3.47 7.47 37.54
C MET A 637 -2.61 8.57 36.90
N VAL A 638 -2.70 8.78 35.58
CA VAL A 638 -2.05 9.88 34.87
C VAL A 638 -2.93 10.31 33.70
N GLY A 639 -3.01 11.63 33.50
CA GLY A 639 -3.67 12.26 32.36
C GLY A 639 -2.75 13.29 31.72
N ARG A 640 -3.18 13.81 30.57
CA ARG A 640 -2.52 14.95 29.93
C ARG A 640 -3.53 16.01 29.50
N TRP A 641 -3.12 17.26 29.59
CA TRP A 641 -3.90 18.43 29.21
C TRP A 641 -3.09 19.27 28.25
N ASN A 642 -3.74 19.94 27.31
CA ASN A 642 -3.10 21.01 26.55
C ASN A 642 -2.64 22.09 27.56
N ALA A 643 -1.35 22.42 27.60
CA ALA A 643 -0.82 23.34 28.61
C ALA A 643 -1.26 24.80 28.40
N GLU A 644 -1.69 25.16 27.19
CA GLU A 644 -2.19 26.49 26.87
C GLU A 644 -3.68 26.65 27.18
N THR A 645 -4.52 25.70 26.75
CA THR A 645 -5.98 25.79 26.91
C THR A 645 -6.53 25.07 28.15
N PHE A 646 -5.74 24.17 28.74
CA PHE A 646 -6.14 23.29 29.85
C PHE A 646 -7.28 22.33 29.53
N ASP A 647 -7.50 22.02 28.25
CA ASP A 647 -8.42 20.96 27.85
C ASP A 647 -7.79 19.58 28.05
N TYR A 648 -8.57 18.66 28.59
CA TYR A 648 -8.16 17.27 28.79
C TYR A 648 -8.04 16.56 27.45
N ASP A 649 -6.90 15.90 27.22
CA ASP A 649 -6.68 15.21 25.97
C ASP A 649 -7.17 13.75 26.04
N THR A 650 -8.28 13.50 25.38
CA THR A 650 -8.94 12.19 25.34
C THR A 650 -8.28 11.21 24.36
N THR A 651 -7.32 11.65 23.55
CA THR A 651 -6.64 10.82 22.54
C THR A 651 -5.52 9.95 23.11
N TRP A 652 -5.15 10.17 24.38
CA TRP A 652 -4.22 9.30 25.10
C TRP A 652 -4.83 8.83 26.41
N TRP A 653 -4.84 7.51 26.57
CA TRP A 653 -5.49 6.82 27.66
C TRP A 653 -4.66 5.60 28.08
N PRO A 654 -3.82 5.69 29.13
CA PRO A 654 -2.89 4.62 29.53
C PRO A 654 -3.62 3.46 30.22
N ASN A 655 -4.43 2.73 29.46
CA ASN A 655 -5.28 1.66 29.96
C ASN A 655 -4.47 0.44 30.39
N GLY A 656 -4.79 -0.11 31.56
CA GLY A 656 -4.14 -1.32 32.09
C GLY A 656 -3.05 -1.05 33.12
N THR A 657 -2.65 0.20 33.31
CA THR A 657 -1.78 0.58 34.44
C THR A 657 -2.51 0.37 35.76
N LYS A 658 -1.88 -0.35 36.69
CA LYS A 658 -2.44 -0.57 38.02
C LYS A 658 -1.37 -0.70 39.10
N GLY A 659 -1.61 -0.05 40.22
CA GLY A 659 -0.87 -0.21 41.47
C GLY A 659 -1.41 -1.31 42.39
N THR A 660 -0.63 -1.69 43.41
CA THR A 660 -1.01 -2.66 44.44
C THR A 660 -1.62 -2.05 45.69
N ASN A 661 -1.26 -0.80 46.01
CA ASN A 661 -1.47 -0.20 47.33
C ASN A 661 -2.34 1.05 47.27
N ASP A 662 -2.91 1.37 46.11
CA ASP A 662 -3.78 2.54 45.89
C ASP A 662 -3.05 3.87 46.10
N GLU A 663 -1.71 3.89 45.94
CA GLU A 663 -0.87 5.07 46.11
C GLU A 663 -0.66 5.85 44.81
N GLY A 664 -0.79 5.20 43.65
CA GLY A 664 -0.75 5.87 42.36
C GLY A 664 0.64 6.30 41.93
N ILE A 665 0.70 7.33 41.09
CA ILE A 665 1.93 7.80 40.45
C ILE A 665 2.41 9.08 41.14
N TRP A 666 3.62 9.05 41.67
CA TRP A 666 4.24 10.13 42.44
C TRP A 666 5.26 10.95 41.67
N SER A 667 5.66 10.47 40.49
CA SER A 667 6.69 11.14 39.71
C SER A 667 6.53 10.94 38.21
N ILE A 668 6.85 11.99 37.47
CA ILE A 668 6.75 12.06 36.01
C ILE A 668 8.07 12.61 35.48
N SER A 669 8.55 12.05 34.37
CA SER A 669 9.69 12.57 33.62
C SER A 669 9.54 12.25 32.13
N GLN A 670 10.32 12.90 31.27
CA GLN A 670 10.31 12.64 29.84
C GLN A 670 11.75 12.46 29.34
N ASP A 671 11.98 11.47 28.48
CA ASP A 671 13.28 11.27 27.85
C ASP A 671 13.42 12.02 26.51
N LYS A 672 14.63 12.03 25.95
CA LYS A 672 14.92 12.67 24.66
C LYS A 672 14.18 12.05 23.46
N ARG A 673 13.62 10.85 23.62
CA ARG A 673 12.77 10.16 22.62
C ARG A 673 11.30 10.56 22.79
N LYS A 674 11.01 11.51 23.69
CA LYS A 674 9.69 11.98 24.11
C LYS A 674 8.85 10.90 24.78
N CYS A 675 9.46 9.81 25.26
CA CYS A 675 8.74 8.82 26.04
C CYS A 675 8.50 9.38 27.45
N LEU A 676 7.25 9.28 27.90
CA LEU A 676 6.83 9.64 29.24
C LEU A 676 7.16 8.49 30.19
N TRP A 677 7.88 8.81 31.27
CA TRP A 677 8.20 7.90 32.36
C TRP A 677 7.39 8.29 33.59
N VAL A 678 6.74 7.31 34.19
CA VAL A 678 5.95 7.50 35.41
C VAL A 678 6.38 6.50 36.48
N GLY A 679 6.52 6.96 37.72
CA GLY A 679 6.94 6.16 38.87
C GLY A 679 5.92 6.19 40.00
N GLY A 680 5.71 5.05 40.64
CA GLY A 680 4.80 4.87 41.77
C GLY A 680 4.72 3.41 42.23
N ASP A 681 3.55 2.99 42.70
CA ASP A 681 3.29 1.63 43.20
C ASP A 681 2.91 0.64 42.09
N LEU A 682 3.35 0.92 40.86
CA LEU A 682 2.92 0.24 39.64
C LEU A 682 3.40 -1.21 39.59
N VAL A 683 2.45 -2.15 39.49
CA VAL A 683 2.76 -3.59 39.38
C VAL A 683 2.31 -4.22 38.07
N ARG A 684 1.39 -3.57 37.35
CA ARG A 684 0.83 -4.10 36.11
C ARG A 684 0.71 -3.02 35.05
N GLY A 685 1.15 -3.38 33.84
CA GLY A 685 1.11 -2.56 32.64
C GLY A 685 0.24 -3.21 31.57
N SER A 686 0.46 -2.92 30.30
CA SER A 686 -0.31 -3.53 29.20
C SER A 686 0.50 -3.66 27.91
N TYR A 687 1.82 -3.82 28.02
CA TYR A 687 2.74 -3.86 26.87
C TYR A 687 2.44 -4.99 25.88
N SER A 688 1.99 -6.17 26.33
CA SER A 688 1.56 -7.28 25.46
C SER A 688 0.10 -7.16 25.02
N GLY A 689 -0.64 -6.23 25.63
CA GLY A 689 -2.10 -6.14 25.55
C GLY A 689 -2.83 -6.93 26.64
N ASN A 690 -2.12 -7.64 27.52
CA ASN A 690 -2.72 -8.36 28.64
C ASN A 690 -2.26 -7.81 30.00
N ALA A 691 -3.03 -6.86 30.52
CA ALA A 691 -2.73 -6.23 31.79
C ALA A 691 -2.84 -7.12 33.03
N ALA A 692 -3.32 -8.36 32.89
CA ALA A 692 -3.35 -9.31 33.99
C ALA A 692 -1.97 -9.96 34.24
N THR A 693 -1.13 -10.05 33.20
CA THR A 693 0.16 -10.78 33.24
C THR A 693 1.37 -9.88 33.05
N ASP A 694 1.18 -8.68 32.51
CA ASP A 694 2.26 -7.75 32.20
C ASP A 694 2.79 -7.08 33.47
N TYR A 695 3.88 -7.61 34.01
CA TYR A 695 4.55 -7.08 35.20
C TYR A 695 5.18 -5.71 34.95
N LEU A 696 5.01 -4.81 35.92
CA LEU A 696 5.82 -3.61 36.09
C LEU A 696 6.48 -3.66 37.48
N GLY A 697 7.69 -3.12 37.62
CA GLY A 697 8.37 -3.00 38.91
C GLY A 697 8.48 -1.56 39.35
N GLY A 698 7.36 -0.91 39.66
CA GLY A 698 7.28 0.44 40.21
C GLY A 698 7.31 1.60 39.21
N PHE A 699 7.49 1.36 37.90
CA PHE A 699 7.41 2.42 36.90
C PHE A 699 6.90 1.91 35.53
N ALA A 700 6.42 2.83 34.71
CA ALA A 700 5.99 2.58 33.34
C ALA A 700 6.59 3.61 32.36
N ARG A 701 6.73 3.20 31.10
CA ARG A 701 7.19 4.04 29.99
C ARG A 701 6.12 4.07 28.90
N PHE A 702 5.75 5.25 28.41
CA PHE A 702 4.82 5.43 27.29
C PHE A 702 5.50 6.25 26.20
N CYS A 703 5.78 5.64 25.05
CA CYS A 703 6.45 6.32 23.95
C CYS A 703 5.46 6.93 22.94
N PRO A 704 5.91 7.93 22.16
CA PRO A 704 5.11 8.46 21.06
C PRO A 704 4.67 7.38 20.08
N THR A 705 3.49 7.58 19.53
CA THR A 705 2.97 6.89 18.35
C THR A 705 3.69 7.39 17.10
N ASP A 706 3.79 6.54 16.08
CA ASP A 706 4.54 6.87 14.86
C ASP A 706 3.94 8.07 14.12
N ALA A 707 4.75 9.04 13.71
CA ALA A 707 4.30 10.17 12.88
C ALA A 707 5.12 10.32 11.60
N VAL A 708 6.02 9.37 11.33
CA VAL A 708 6.76 9.30 10.07
C VAL A 708 5.81 8.76 9.01
N VAL A 709 5.78 9.44 7.86
CA VAL A 709 5.00 8.96 6.72
C VAL A 709 5.79 7.90 5.96
N PRO A 710 5.12 6.92 5.34
CA PRO A 710 5.79 6.02 4.40
C PRO A 710 6.48 6.78 3.27
N THR A 711 7.49 6.18 2.66
CA THR A 711 8.11 6.75 1.45
C THR A 711 7.09 6.86 0.31
N THR A 712 7.30 7.81 -0.62
CA THR A 712 6.36 8.04 -1.72
C THR A 712 6.42 6.90 -2.73
N PRO A 713 5.29 6.29 -3.14
CA PRO A 713 5.27 5.35 -4.24
C PRO A 713 5.77 6.00 -5.52
N THR A 714 6.55 5.29 -6.32
CA THR A 714 7.13 5.81 -7.57
C THR A 714 6.79 4.93 -8.77
N ASN A 715 7.07 5.39 -9.99
CA ASN A 715 6.82 4.63 -11.23
C ASN A 715 5.37 4.14 -11.39
N LEU A 716 4.39 4.95 -10.98
CA LEU A 716 2.99 4.63 -11.22
C LEU A 716 2.72 4.55 -12.73
N ARG A 717 2.13 3.43 -13.15
CA ARG A 717 1.70 3.17 -14.53
C ARG A 717 0.26 2.68 -14.53
N ALA A 718 -0.50 3.09 -15.54
CA ALA A 718 -1.85 2.61 -15.80
C ALA A 718 -1.94 2.14 -17.26
N THR A 719 -2.49 0.95 -17.48
CA THR A 719 -2.66 0.38 -18.82
C THR A 719 -3.99 -0.33 -18.93
N THR A 720 -4.65 -0.20 -20.07
CA THR A 720 -5.96 -0.84 -20.30
C THR A 720 -5.76 -2.20 -20.95
N ALA A 721 -6.25 -3.26 -20.32
CA ALA A 721 -6.18 -4.61 -20.85
C ALA A 721 -7.34 -5.47 -20.33
N SER A 722 -7.87 -6.37 -21.17
CA SER A 722 -8.87 -7.38 -20.78
C SER A 722 -10.15 -6.81 -20.14
N GLY A 723 -10.60 -5.62 -20.55
CA GLY A 723 -11.80 -4.99 -19.99
C GLY A 723 -11.60 -4.29 -18.65
N ALA A 724 -10.37 -4.03 -18.22
CA ALA A 724 -10.03 -3.33 -16.98
C ALA A 724 -8.87 -2.34 -17.18
N VAL A 725 -8.71 -1.42 -16.22
CA VAL A 725 -7.49 -0.61 -16.08
C VAL A 725 -6.57 -1.26 -15.06
N ASN A 726 -5.38 -1.66 -15.48
CA ASN A 726 -4.37 -2.28 -14.65
C ASN A 726 -3.33 -1.25 -14.21
N LEU A 727 -3.12 -1.14 -12.91
CA LEU A 727 -2.18 -0.23 -12.26
C LEU A 727 -0.99 -1.00 -11.71
N SER A 728 0.20 -0.41 -11.79
CA SER A 728 1.41 -0.88 -11.12
C SER A 728 2.28 0.28 -10.62
N TRP A 729 3.01 0.08 -9.53
CA TRP A 729 3.94 1.08 -8.97
C TRP A 729 5.10 0.40 -8.23
N THR A 730 6.10 1.18 -7.84
CA THR A 730 7.20 0.75 -6.96
C THR A 730 6.81 0.92 -5.50
N GLY A 731 7.09 -0.09 -4.68
CA GLY A 731 6.71 -0.12 -3.28
C GLY A 731 7.41 0.91 -2.40
N SER A 732 6.72 1.32 -1.36
CA SER A 732 7.14 2.20 -0.29
C SER A 732 7.61 1.43 0.95
N THR A 733 8.38 2.10 1.81
CA THR A 733 8.90 1.57 3.07
C THR A 733 8.49 2.48 4.22
N ASP A 734 8.31 1.88 5.40
CA ASP A 734 8.02 2.59 6.64
C ASP A 734 8.69 1.85 7.82
N ALA A 735 9.19 2.60 8.82
CA ALA A 735 9.88 2.02 9.97
C ALA A 735 8.93 1.29 10.94
N SER A 736 7.63 1.62 10.95
CA SER A 736 6.62 0.94 11.76
C SER A 736 6.18 -0.41 11.23
N GLY A 737 6.56 -0.76 9.99
CA GLY A 737 6.31 -2.07 9.39
C GLY A 737 5.38 -2.00 8.18
N THR A 738 4.20 -2.62 8.29
CA THR A 738 3.34 -2.90 7.14
C THR A 738 2.82 -1.63 6.47
N VAL A 739 3.06 -1.52 5.16
CA VAL A 739 2.55 -0.46 4.29
C VAL A 739 1.39 -0.98 3.44
N SER A 740 0.32 -0.19 3.35
CA SER A 740 -0.79 -0.35 2.42
C SER A 740 -0.79 0.80 1.41
N TYR A 741 -1.57 0.69 0.33
CA TYR A 741 -1.66 1.67 -0.73
C TYR A 741 -3.12 2.05 -0.97
N ASP A 742 -3.46 3.30 -0.74
CA ASP A 742 -4.73 3.90 -1.16
C ASP A 742 -4.64 4.23 -2.65
N VAL A 743 -5.46 3.56 -3.46
CA VAL A 743 -5.57 3.76 -4.92
C VAL A 743 -6.67 4.76 -5.21
N TYR A 744 -6.34 5.83 -5.93
CA TYR A 744 -7.25 6.93 -6.26
C TYR A 744 -7.69 6.87 -7.73
N ARG A 745 -8.96 7.18 -8.01
CA ARG A 745 -9.51 7.45 -9.35
C ARG A 745 -10.30 8.76 -9.34
N ASP A 746 -9.94 9.68 -10.22
CA ASP A 746 -10.49 11.03 -10.49
C ASP A 746 -10.48 12.05 -9.35
N ASP A 747 -10.70 11.62 -8.12
CA ASP A 747 -10.65 12.38 -6.86
C ASP A 747 -10.86 11.50 -5.61
N ARG A 748 -11.12 10.19 -5.78
CA ARG A 748 -11.56 9.31 -4.69
C ARG A 748 -10.69 8.09 -4.53
N VAL A 749 -10.49 7.67 -3.28
CA VAL A 749 -9.94 6.34 -2.98
C VAL A 749 -10.95 5.28 -3.41
N ILE A 750 -10.55 4.41 -4.33
CA ILE A 750 -11.38 3.32 -4.84
C ILE A 750 -11.06 1.98 -4.18
N ALA A 751 -9.82 1.81 -3.71
CA ALA A 751 -9.35 0.62 -3.03
C ALA A 751 -8.17 0.94 -2.09
N SER A 752 -7.97 0.08 -1.08
CA SER A 752 -6.72 0.03 -0.31
C SER A 752 -6.13 -1.38 -0.45
N VAL A 753 -4.89 -1.50 -0.91
CA VAL A 753 -4.23 -2.79 -1.19
C VAL A 753 -2.88 -2.89 -0.48
N PHE A 754 -2.39 -4.11 -0.26
CA PHE A 754 -1.03 -4.31 0.29
C PHE A 754 0.01 -4.64 -0.78
N GLY A 755 -0.42 -5.03 -1.99
CA GLY A 755 0.44 -5.25 -3.14
C GLY A 755 0.75 -3.96 -3.90
N THR A 756 1.64 -4.05 -4.88
CA THR A 756 2.07 -2.92 -5.74
C THR A 756 1.36 -2.89 -7.10
N THR A 757 0.24 -3.59 -7.20
CA THR A 757 -0.58 -3.70 -8.40
C THR A 757 -2.06 -3.68 -8.04
N PHE A 758 -2.89 -3.13 -8.91
CA PHE A 758 -4.35 -3.14 -8.77
C PHE A 758 -5.04 -3.21 -10.13
N SER A 759 -6.11 -3.98 -10.26
CA SER A 759 -6.91 -4.09 -11.48
C SER A 759 -8.29 -3.50 -11.24
N ASP A 760 -8.59 -2.37 -11.88
CA ASP A 760 -9.90 -1.73 -11.83
C ASP A 760 -10.80 -2.24 -12.97
N ALA A 761 -11.63 -3.24 -12.68
CA ALA A 761 -12.62 -3.78 -13.61
C ALA A 761 -13.97 -3.03 -13.59
N THR A 762 -14.09 -1.96 -12.79
CA THR A 762 -15.33 -1.18 -12.66
C THR A 762 -15.40 0.02 -13.61
N VAL A 763 -14.34 0.23 -14.38
CA VAL A 763 -14.23 1.34 -15.34
C VAL A 763 -15.24 1.13 -16.47
N ALA A 764 -16.09 2.12 -16.69
CA ALA A 764 -17.04 2.10 -17.79
C ALA A 764 -16.29 2.09 -19.13
N ALA A 765 -16.81 1.37 -20.12
CA ALA A 765 -16.19 1.37 -21.44
C ALA A 765 -16.32 2.77 -22.08
N GLY A 766 -15.26 3.23 -22.73
CA GLY A 766 -15.21 4.54 -23.39
C GLY A 766 -15.14 5.76 -22.45
N SER A 767 -14.88 5.60 -21.14
CA SER A 767 -14.60 6.71 -20.23
C SER A 767 -13.12 7.08 -20.18
N SER A 768 -12.77 8.20 -19.55
CA SER A 768 -11.38 8.59 -19.27
C SER A 768 -11.23 8.90 -17.79
N HIS A 769 -10.13 8.46 -17.19
CA HIS A 769 -9.91 8.54 -15.75
C HIS A 769 -8.46 8.89 -15.41
N ARG A 770 -8.25 9.48 -14.22
CA ARG A 770 -6.93 9.75 -13.67
C ARG A 770 -6.69 8.94 -12.40
N TYR A 771 -5.52 8.30 -12.32
CA TYR A 771 -5.15 7.49 -11.16
C TYR A 771 -3.93 8.04 -10.43
N THR A 772 -3.96 8.01 -9.10
CA THR A 772 -2.75 8.13 -8.28
C THR A 772 -2.77 7.11 -7.14
N VAL A 773 -1.66 6.97 -6.42
CA VAL A 773 -1.53 6.03 -5.30
C VAL A 773 -0.76 6.66 -4.15
N ARG A 774 -1.20 6.42 -2.91
CA ARG A 774 -0.49 6.84 -1.70
C ARG A 774 -0.20 5.64 -0.83
N ALA A 775 1.01 5.57 -0.29
CA ALA A 775 1.30 4.62 0.76
C ALA A 775 0.72 5.12 2.09
N ALA A 776 0.21 4.19 2.89
CA ALA A 776 -0.35 4.44 4.21
C ALA A 776 0.15 3.38 5.20
N ASP A 777 0.56 3.81 6.39
CA ASP A 777 0.95 2.93 7.48
C ASP A 777 -0.27 2.47 8.32
N THR A 778 -0.01 1.68 9.36
CA THR A 778 -1.05 1.18 10.27
C THR A 778 -1.68 2.26 11.16
N ARG A 779 -1.04 3.42 11.31
CA ARG A 779 -1.56 4.56 12.06
C ARG A 779 -2.39 5.50 11.17
N GLY A 780 -2.29 5.36 9.85
CA GLY A 780 -2.89 6.24 8.87
C GLY A 780 -2.05 7.47 8.53
N ASN A 781 -0.74 7.46 8.80
CA ASN A 781 0.20 8.38 8.16
C ASN A 781 0.24 8.04 6.66
N ARG A 782 0.17 9.05 5.79
CA ARG A 782 0.17 8.85 4.35
C ARG A 782 1.33 9.56 3.68
N SER A 783 1.98 8.86 2.75
CA SER A 783 3.04 9.43 1.91
C SER A 783 2.49 10.56 1.02
N ALA A 784 3.37 11.31 0.35
CA ALA A 784 2.96 12.01 -0.86
C ALA A 784 2.54 11.01 -1.94
N SER A 785 1.82 11.44 -2.97
CA SER A 785 1.53 10.63 -4.15
C SER A 785 2.40 11.06 -5.33
N PRO A 786 2.66 10.19 -6.33
CA PRO A 786 3.12 10.66 -7.62
C PRO A 786 2.04 11.52 -8.30
N ALA A 787 2.43 12.25 -9.33
CA ALA A 787 1.49 12.91 -10.22
C ALA A 787 0.49 11.89 -10.80
N PRO A 788 -0.79 12.26 -10.95
CA PRO A 788 -1.78 11.32 -11.47
C PRO A 788 -1.48 10.95 -12.93
N VAL A 789 -1.67 9.68 -13.26
CA VAL A 789 -1.60 9.17 -14.64
C VAL A 789 -3.00 9.13 -15.24
N ALA A 790 -3.18 9.72 -16.42
CA ALA A 790 -4.43 9.60 -17.17
C ALA A 790 -4.44 8.29 -17.97
N VAL A 791 -5.60 7.66 -18.06
CA VAL A 791 -5.79 6.43 -18.85
C VAL A 791 -7.24 6.35 -19.32
N ASN A 792 -7.43 5.95 -20.57
CA ASN A 792 -8.75 5.72 -21.12
C ASN A 792 -9.26 4.34 -20.69
N GLY A 793 -10.55 4.24 -20.37
CA GLY A 793 -11.21 2.98 -20.06
C GLY A 793 -11.22 2.03 -21.26
N PRO A 794 -11.61 0.76 -21.04
CA PRO A 794 -11.69 -0.23 -22.12
C PRO A 794 -12.53 0.24 -23.30
N ALA A 795 -12.12 -0.10 -24.51
CA ALA A 795 -12.92 0.19 -25.69
C ALA A 795 -14.28 -0.52 -25.62
N PRO A 796 -15.39 0.15 -25.98
CA PRO A 796 -16.70 -0.47 -25.99
C PRO A 796 -16.74 -1.63 -26.97
N THR A 797 -17.38 -2.74 -26.55
CA THR A 797 -17.57 -3.90 -27.43
C THR A 797 -18.72 -3.62 -28.38
N VAL A 798 -18.45 -3.61 -29.69
CA VAL A 798 -19.48 -3.52 -30.73
C VAL A 798 -20.10 -4.91 -30.95
N GLY A 799 -19.29 -5.97 -30.89
CA GLY A 799 -19.75 -7.35 -30.99
C GLY A 799 -18.62 -8.38 -30.81
N THR A 800 -18.99 -9.64 -30.62
CA THR A 800 -18.04 -10.79 -30.65
C THR A 800 -18.47 -11.74 -31.78
N PRO A 801 -18.17 -11.38 -33.04
CA PRO A 801 -18.62 -12.15 -34.20
C PRO A 801 -18.10 -13.60 -34.25
N VAL A 802 -16.94 -13.88 -33.64
CA VAL A 802 -16.41 -15.23 -33.50
C VAL A 802 -16.02 -15.40 -32.04
N ALA A 803 -16.61 -16.38 -31.35
CA ALA A 803 -16.27 -16.68 -29.97
C ALA A 803 -15.34 -17.90 -29.90
N PHE A 804 -14.61 -18.07 -28.79
CA PHE A 804 -13.92 -19.33 -28.55
C PHE A 804 -14.89 -20.52 -28.64
N GLY A 805 -14.44 -21.60 -29.27
CA GLY A 805 -15.27 -22.77 -29.53
C GLY A 805 -16.28 -22.62 -30.67
N SER A 806 -16.23 -21.53 -31.45
CA SER A 806 -17.01 -21.38 -32.68
C SER A 806 -16.69 -22.49 -33.70
N THR A 807 -17.60 -22.69 -34.66
CA THR A 807 -17.40 -23.62 -35.78
C THR A 807 -16.51 -22.97 -36.84
N TRP A 808 -15.49 -23.70 -37.28
CA TRP A 808 -14.56 -23.32 -38.35
C TRP A 808 -14.64 -24.31 -39.50
N ARG A 809 -14.34 -23.82 -40.71
CA ARG A 809 -13.95 -24.67 -41.84
C ARG A 809 -12.47 -24.96 -41.75
N TYR A 810 -12.05 -26.20 -42.01
CA TYR A 810 -10.65 -26.60 -41.96
C TYR A 810 -10.26 -27.54 -43.09
N ARG A 811 -8.96 -27.52 -43.43
CA ARG A 811 -8.33 -28.45 -44.37
C ARG A 811 -6.91 -28.76 -43.91
N ALA A 812 -6.59 -30.06 -43.77
CA ALA A 812 -5.29 -30.54 -43.29
C ALA A 812 -4.87 -31.83 -44.01
N ASP A 813 -5.05 -31.86 -45.33
CA ASP A 813 -4.68 -32.97 -46.23
C ASP A 813 -3.25 -32.87 -46.79
N GLY A 814 -2.51 -31.82 -46.41
CA GLY A 814 -1.16 -31.55 -46.88
C GLY A 814 -1.07 -30.86 -48.23
N ALA A 815 -2.20 -30.44 -48.82
CA ALA A 815 -2.20 -29.65 -50.05
C ALA A 815 -1.58 -28.27 -49.83
N ASP A 816 -0.77 -27.79 -50.77
CA ASP A 816 -0.39 -26.39 -50.85
C ASP A 816 -1.51 -25.59 -51.53
N LEU A 817 -2.16 -24.70 -50.77
CA LEU A 817 -3.27 -23.89 -51.25
C LEU A 817 -2.82 -22.54 -51.83
N GLY A 818 -1.52 -22.24 -51.81
CA GLY A 818 -0.97 -20.94 -52.19
C GLY A 818 -1.60 -19.80 -51.39
N THR A 819 -1.89 -18.69 -52.05
CA THR A 819 -2.42 -17.46 -51.40
C THR A 819 -3.91 -17.23 -51.62
N ALA A 820 -4.51 -17.87 -52.64
CA ALA A 820 -5.90 -17.62 -53.04
C ALA A 820 -6.92 -17.97 -51.95
N TRP A 821 -6.64 -18.99 -51.13
CA TRP A 821 -7.48 -19.43 -50.02
C TRP A 821 -7.56 -18.44 -48.84
N ARG A 822 -6.89 -17.29 -48.89
CA ARG A 822 -7.01 -16.27 -47.84
C ARG A 822 -8.07 -15.22 -48.18
N SER A 823 -8.48 -15.16 -49.46
CA SER A 823 -9.46 -14.21 -49.98
C SER A 823 -10.88 -14.46 -49.43
N THR A 824 -11.65 -13.38 -49.30
CA THR A 824 -13.08 -13.40 -48.94
C THR A 824 -13.95 -14.10 -50.00
N THR A 825 -13.48 -14.20 -51.24
CA THR A 825 -14.24 -14.75 -52.37
C THR A 825 -13.95 -16.22 -52.69
N TYR A 826 -12.98 -16.83 -51.99
CA TYR A 826 -12.60 -18.21 -52.24
C TYR A 826 -13.69 -19.18 -51.79
N ASP A 827 -13.96 -20.18 -52.62
CA ASP A 827 -14.91 -21.23 -52.34
C ASP A 827 -14.27 -22.31 -51.44
N ASP A 828 -14.65 -22.29 -50.17
CA ASP A 828 -14.22 -23.22 -49.14
C ASP A 828 -15.26 -24.32 -48.87
N SER A 829 -16.22 -24.54 -49.78
CA SER A 829 -17.24 -25.61 -49.65
C SER A 829 -16.64 -27.02 -49.54
N ALA A 830 -15.44 -27.23 -50.08
CA ALA A 830 -14.70 -28.48 -49.96
C ALA A 830 -13.98 -28.68 -48.61
N PHE A 831 -13.97 -27.68 -47.73
CA PHE A 831 -13.34 -27.78 -46.41
C PHE A 831 -14.28 -28.49 -45.44
N ALA A 832 -13.72 -29.33 -44.57
CA ALA A 832 -14.47 -29.95 -43.49
C ALA A 832 -14.86 -28.91 -42.44
N THR A 833 -15.89 -29.19 -41.64
CA THR A 833 -16.37 -28.28 -40.57
C THR A 833 -16.19 -28.90 -39.19
N GLY A 834 -15.89 -28.07 -38.18
CA GLY A 834 -15.67 -28.54 -36.81
C GLY A 834 -15.72 -27.40 -35.80
N LYS A 835 -16.05 -27.71 -34.53
CA LYS A 835 -15.93 -26.75 -33.43
C LYS A 835 -14.50 -26.66 -32.93
N ALA A 836 -14.03 -25.46 -32.68
CA ALA A 836 -12.76 -25.26 -31.99
C ALA A 836 -12.85 -25.69 -30.51
N VAL A 837 -11.78 -26.07 -29.82
CA VAL A 837 -10.39 -26.23 -30.29
C VAL A 837 -10.27 -27.36 -31.32
N LEU A 838 -9.75 -27.05 -32.51
CA LEU A 838 -9.61 -27.98 -33.65
C LEU A 838 -8.13 -28.38 -33.80
N GLY A 839 -7.81 -29.66 -34.02
CA GLY A 839 -6.42 -30.08 -34.26
C GLY A 839 -6.08 -31.50 -33.78
N TRP A 840 -4.85 -31.73 -33.32
CA TRP A 840 -4.40 -32.98 -32.70
C TRP A 840 -3.38 -32.76 -31.57
N GLY A 841 -3.17 -33.80 -30.74
CA GLY A 841 -2.12 -33.81 -29.72
C GLY A 841 -2.51 -33.19 -28.36
N GLY A 842 -3.81 -33.02 -28.08
CA GLY A 842 -4.32 -32.50 -26.81
C GLY A 842 -5.81 -32.82 -26.60
N THR A 843 -6.53 -31.98 -25.86
CA THR A 843 -7.99 -32.08 -25.70
C THR A 843 -8.67 -31.22 -26.76
N GLN A 844 -9.05 -31.83 -27.89
CA GLN A 844 -9.73 -31.16 -28.98
C GLN A 844 -11.24 -31.39 -28.95
N ALA A 845 -12.02 -30.37 -29.30
CA ALA A 845 -13.44 -30.52 -29.61
C ALA A 845 -13.64 -31.16 -31.00
N THR A 846 -12.76 -30.85 -31.95
CA THR A 846 -12.68 -31.53 -33.25
C THR A 846 -11.27 -32.02 -33.50
N THR A 847 -11.09 -33.34 -33.58
CA THR A 847 -9.82 -33.94 -34.01
C THR A 847 -9.70 -33.87 -35.53
N ILE A 848 -8.57 -33.38 -36.03
CA ILE A 848 -8.27 -33.26 -37.46
C ILE A 848 -7.21 -34.31 -37.82
N ASP A 849 -7.64 -35.52 -38.17
CA ASP A 849 -6.76 -36.63 -38.56
C ASP A 849 -6.59 -36.71 -40.09
N GLY A 850 -5.74 -35.84 -40.64
CA GLY A 850 -5.27 -35.98 -42.02
C GLY A 850 -4.21 -37.08 -42.13
N ALA A 851 -4.30 -37.96 -43.14
CA ALA A 851 -3.29 -38.98 -43.40
C ALA A 851 -1.91 -38.32 -43.57
N GLY A 852 -1.06 -38.41 -42.55
CA GLY A 852 0.32 -37.92 -42.58
C GLY A 852 0.67 -36.69 -41.74
N ARG A 853 -0.29 -36.07 -41.00
CA ARG A 853 -0.04 -34.90 -40.11
C ARG A 853 0.86 -33.83 -40.76
N PRO A 854 0.33 -33.11 -41.77
CA PRO A 854 1.12 -32.21 -42.59
C PRO A 854 1.72 -31.06 -41.78
N THR A 855 2.77 -30.43 -42.35
CA THR A 855 3.39 -29.24 -41.74
C THR A 855 2.38 -28.11 -41.55
N THR A 856 1.46 -27.90 -42.50
CA THR A 856 0.47 -26.80 -42.44
C THR A 856 -0.96 -27.32 -42.36
N SER A 857 -1.78 -26.64 -41.54
CA SER A 857 -3.24 -26.83 -41.46
C SER A 857 -3.95 -25.49 -41.66
N TYR A 858 -4.98 -25.48 -42.50
CA TYR A 858 -5.70 -24.27 -42.91
C TYR A 858 -7.06 -24.19 -42.25
N PHE A 859 -7.42 -23.00 -41.77
CA PHE A 859 -8.65 -22.73 -41.05
C PHE A 859 -9.31 -21.46 -41.58
N ARG A 860 -10.64 -21.48 -41.71
CA ARG A 860 -11.42 -20.35 -42.20
C ARG A 860 -12.73 -20.19 -41.44
N THR A 861 -13.10 -18.95 -41.19
CA THR A 861 -14.46 -18.58 -40.77
C THR A 861 -14.84 -17.23 -41.37
N SER A 862 -16.13 -16.93 -41.38
CA SER A 862 -16.63 -15.64 -41.86
C SER A 862 -17.67 -15.07 -40.92
N PHE A 863 -17.75 -13.75 -40.87
CA PHE A 863 -18.68 -13.02 -40.04
C PHE A 863 -19.15 -11.75 -40.75
N ASP A 864 -20.34 -11.26 -40.39
CA ASP A 864 -20.90 -10.04 -40.98
C ASP A 864 -20.64 -8.82 -40.09
N VAL A 865 -20.32 -7.69 -40.72
CA VAL A 865 -20.20 -6.38 -40.08
C VAL A 865 -21.27 -5.48 -40.66
N ALA A 866 -22.22 -5.04 -39.82
CA ALA A 866 -23.33 -4.20 -40.25
C ALA A 866 -22.88 -2.77 -40.59
N ASP A 867 -22.10 -2.15 -39.70
CA ASP A 867 -21.53 -0.83 -39.87
C ASP A 867 -20.02 -0.86 -39.56
N PRO A 868 -19.15 -0.87 -40.58
CA PRO A 868 -17.70 -0.87 -40.36
C PRO A 868 -17.20 0.45 -39.76
N ALA A 869 -17.93 1.58 -39.88
CA ALA A 869 -17.50 2.86 -39.31
C ALA A 869 -17.57 2.87 -37.78
N ALA A 870 -18.46 2.05 -37.20
CA ALA A 870 -18.58 1.83 -35.76
C ALA A 870 -17.45 0.95 -35.20
N VAL A 871 -16.73 0.20 -36.04
CA VAL A 871 -15.61 -0.67 -35.63
C VAL A 871 -14.30 0.05 -35.86
N LYS A 872 -13.55 0.29 -34.78
CA LYS A 872 -12.24 0.93 -34.80
C LYS A 872 -11.11 -0.07 -34.82
N VAL A 873 -11.26 -1.16 -34.07
CA VAL A 873 -10.29 -2.26 -34.00
C VAL A 873 -11.03 -3.59 -34.00
N LEU A 874 -10.49 -4.58 -34.71
CA LEU A 874 -10.82 -5.99 -34.56
C LEU A 874 -9.71 -6.66 -33.73
N GLU A 875 -10.06 -7.06 -32.52
CA GLU A 875 -9.17 -7.78 -31.61
C GLU A 875 -9.28 -9.28 -31.89
N LEU A 876 -8.16 -9.91 -32.24
CA LEU A 876 -8.05 -11.36 -32.47
C LEU A 876 -7.29 -12.00 -31.30
N GLN A 877 -8.01 -12.76 -30.49
CA GLN A 877 -7.45 -13.57 -29.42
C GLN A 877 -7.29 -15.01 -29.91
N ALA A 878 -6.07 -15.40 -30.26
CA ALA A 878 -5.78 -16.68 -30.89
C ALA A 878 -5.03 -17.63 -29.96
N LEU A 879 -5.53 -18.86 -29.85
CA LEU A 879 -4.93 -19.98 -29.17
C LEU A 879 -4.47 -21.00 -30.21
N PHE A 880 -3.17 -21.11 -30.42
CA PHE A 880 -2.57 -22.09 -31.33
C PHE A 880 -1.21 -22.57 -30.81
N THR A 881 -0.73 -23.68 -31.37
CA THR A 881 0.60 -24.23 -31.08
C THR A 881 1.59 -24.01 -32.21
N GLN A 882 2.88 -24.12 -31.88
CA GLN A 882 4.00 -23.98 -32.82
C GLN A 882 4.00 -22.58 -33.47
N GLY A 883 3.68 -22.42 -34.75
CA GLY A 883 3.63 -21.13 -35.44
C GLY A 883 2.35 -20.93 -36.25
N ALA A 884 1.94 -19.69 -36.46
CA ALA A 884 0.74 -19.39 -37.24
C ALA A 884 0.83 -18.04 -37.96
N VAL A 885 0.12 -17.93 -39.10
CA VAL A 885 -0.19 -16.66 -39.76
C VAL A 885 -1.70 -16.48 -39.81
N LEU A 886 -2.18 -15.29 -39.43
CA LEU A 886 -3.58 -14.92 -39.45
C LEU A 886 -3.81 -13.95 -40.61
N TYR A 887 -4.97 -14.07 -41.27
CA TYR A 887 -5.40 -13.23 -42.37
C TYR A 887 -6.81 -12.70 -42.11
N VAL A 888 -7.01 -11.40 -42.33
CA VAL A 888 -8.32 -10.77 -42.33
C VAL A 888 -8.57 -10.22 -43.73
N ASN A 889 -9.64 -10.69 -44.38
CA ASN A 889 -9.99 -10.31 -45.75
C ASN A 889 -8.85 -10.44 -46.77
N GLY A 890 -7.98 -11.43 -46.59
CA GLY A 890 -6.82 -11.70 -47.44
C GLY A 890 -5.55 -10.91 -47.09
N VAL A 891 -5.63 -9.95 -46.18
CA VAL A 891 -4.49 -9.19 -45.66
C VAL A 891 -3.90 -9.91 -44.45
N GLU A 892 -2.58 -10.01 -44.39
CA GLU A 892 -1.93 -10.60 -43.21
C GLU A 892 -2.18 -9.74 -41.98
N ALA A 893 -2.78 -10.31 -40.94
CA ALA A 893 -3.17 -9.66 -39.70
C ALA A 893 -2.18 -9.88 -38.55
N GLY A 894 -1.14 -10.68 -38.79
CA GLY A 894 -0.09 -10.99 -37.83
C GLY A 894 0.42 -12.43 -38.00
N ARG A 895 1.66 -12.65 -37.59
CA ARG A 895 2.27 -13.98 -37.52
C ARG A 895 3.08 -14.13 -36.24
N THR A 896 3.21 -15.37 -35.76
CA THR A 896 4.04 -15.71 -34.61
C THR A 896 4.83 -16.98 -34.90
N ASN A 897 6.09 -16.98 -34.48
CA ASN A 897 6.99 -18.14 -34.57
C ASN A 897 7.12 -18.72 -36.00
N LEU A 898 7.17 -17.82 -36.99
CA LEU A 898 7.41 -18.11 -38.40
C LEU A 898 8.45 -17.12 -38.95
N PRO A 899 9.25 -17.50 -39.97
CA PRO A 899 10.27 -16.63 -40.52
C PRO A 899 9.66 -15.38 -41.18
N THR A 900 10.46 -14.35 -41.38
CA THR A 900 10.10 -13.19 -42.21
C THR A 900 10.09 -13.58 -43.69
N GLY A 901 9.34 -12.84 -44.51
CA GLY A 901 9.22 -13.11 -45.95
C GLY A 901 8.11 -14.10 -46.31
N ALA A 902 8.21 -14.69 -47.52
CA ALA A 902 7.20 -15.58 -48.08
C ALA A 902 7.04 -16.88 -47.28
N ILE A 903 5.80 -17.23 -46.95
CA ILE A 903 5.43 -18.48 -46.27
C ILE A 903 4.78 -19.42 -47.28
N SER A 904 5.21 -20.68 -47.27
CA SER A 904 4.67 -21.77 -48.08
C SER A 904 4.14 -22.88 -47.17
N ALA A 905 3.36 -23.81 -47.73
CA ALA A 905 2.87 -24.98 -47.00
C ALA A 905 3.98 -25.88 -46.42
N ALA A 906 5.22 -25.74 -46.91
CA ALA A 906 6.39 -26.47 -46.41
C ALA A 906 7.14 -25.74 -45.30
N THR A 907 6.87 -24.46 -45.05
CA THR A 907 7.60 -23.65 -44.07
C THR A 907 7.29 -24.14 -42.64
N PRO A 908 8.28 -24.65 -41.87
CA PRO A 908 8.03 -25.03 -40.49
C PRO A 908 7.98 -23.82 -39.56
N ALA A 909 7.40 -24.00 -38.37
CA ALA A 909 7.57 -23.03 -37.28
C ALA A 909 9.06 -22.83 -36.97
N SER A 910 9.46 -21.59 -36.63
CA SER A 910 10.87 -21.23 -36.42
C SER A 910 11.48 -21.90 -35.19
N ALA A 911 10.67 -22.21 -34.19
CA ALA A 911 11.06 -22.95 -33.00
C ALA A 911 9.95 -23.87 -32.51
N TYR A 912 10.33 -24.89 -31.73
CA TYR A 912 9.39 -25.71 -31.00
C TYR A 912 8.80 -24.93 -29.82
N VAL A 913 7.47 -24.94 -29.68
CA VAL A 913 6.76 -24.38 -28.52
C VAL A 913 6.12 -25.53 -27.72
N GLY A 914 6.18 -25.46 -26.40
CA GLY A 914 5.71 -26.52 -25.50
C GLY A 914 5.27 -26.00 -24.13
N GLY A 915 4.54 -26.85 -23.38
CA GLY A 915 4.20 -26.58 -21.97
C GLY A 915 3.10 -25.53 -21.79
N ALA A 916 3.26 -24.60 -20.86
CA ALA A 916 2.28 -23.54 -20.59
C ALA A 916 2.15 -22.53 -21.74
N GLU A 917 3.20 -22.34 -22.54
CA GLU A 917 3.20 -21.42 -23.70
C GLU A 917 2.28 -21.87 -24.84
N ASP A 918 2.04 -23.19 -24.97
CA ASP A 918 1.05 -23.76 -25.89
C ASP A 918 -0.39 -23.36 -25.53
N LEU A 919 -0.65 -23.02 -24.26
CA LEU A 919 -1.98 -22.72 -23.73
C LEU A 919 -2.24 -21.22 -23.54
N ARG A 920 -1.25 -20.37 -23.84
CA ARG A 920 -1.43 -18.91 -23.78
C ARG A 920 -2.13 -18.40 -25.04
N THR A 921 -3.12 -17.55 -24.84
CA THR A 921 -3.75 -16.76 -25.91
C THR A 921 -2.79 -15.66 -26.37
N LYS A 922 -2.70 -15.45 -27.69
CA LYS A 922 -1.94 -14.37 -28.32
C LYS A 922 -2.94 -13.36 -28.88
N THR A 923 -2.71 -12.07 -28.64
CA THR A 923 -3.60 -10.99 -29.09
C THR A 923 -3.00 -10.28 -30.29
N TYR A 924 -3.81 -10.09 -31.33
CA TYR A 924 -3.47 -9.28 -32.50
C TYR A 924 -4.54 -8.21 -32.68
N GLU A 925 -4.13 -6.98 -32.92
CA GLU A 925 -5.03 -5.88 -33.20
C GLU A 925 -5.01 -5.57 -34.69
N VAL A 926 -6.20 -5.50 -35.28
CA VAL A 926 -6.39 -5.25 -36.70
C VAL A 926 -7.21 -3.97 -36.85
N PRO A 927 -6.76 -2.98 -37.63
CA PRO A 927 -7.50 -1.73 -37.76
C PRO A 927 -8.85 -1.99 -38.44
N GLY A 928 -9.91 -1.36 -37.94
CA GLY A 928 -11.28 -1.52 -38.44
C GLY A 928 -11.43 -1.12 -39.90
N SER A 929 -10.51 -0.31 -40.44
CA SER A 929 -10.42 0.04 -41.86
C SER A 929 -10.19 -1.16 -42.79
N LEU A 930 -9.77 -2.32 -42.27
CA LEU A 930 -9.69 -3.56 -43.03
C LEU A 930 -11.02 -4.31 -43.16
N LEU A 931 -12.04 -3.90 -42.40
CA LEU A 931 -13.37 -4.50 -42.44
C LEU A 931 -14.24 -3.83 -43.48
N LYS A 932 -15.15 -4.61 -44.04
CA LYS A 932 -16.13 -4.17 -45.04
C LYS A 932 -17.53 -4.37 -44.50
N ALA A 933 -18.49 -3.57 -44.97
CA ALA A 933 -19.90 -3.84 -44.72
C ALA A 933 -20.29 -5.21 -45.31
N GLY A 934 -21.04 -6.00 -44.55
CA GLY A 934 -21.37 -7.38 -44.89
C GLY A 934 -20.26 -8.37 -44.55
N ARG A 935 -20.04 -9.37 -45.41
CA ARG A 935 -19.22 -10.54 -45.11
C ARG A 935 -17.73 -10.22 -45.06
N ASN A 936 -17.10 -10.56 -43.94
CA ASN A 936 -15.66 -10.54 -43.70
C ASN A 936 -15.15 -11.97 -43.43
N THR A 937 -13.88 -12.23 -43.70
CA THR A 937 -13.27 -13.57 -43.54
C THR A 937 -12.04 -13.50 -42.65
N ILE A 938 -11.93 -14.45 -41.71
CA ILE A 938 -10.70 -14.75 -40.98
C ILE A 938 -10.18 -16.08 -41.51
N ALA A 939 -8.94 -16.09 -41.96
CA ALA A 939 -8.23 -17.27 -42.43
C ALA A 939 -6.95 -17.45 -41.61
N VAL A 940 -6.60 -18.66 -41.21
CA VAL A 940 -5.42 -18.95 -40.38
C VAL A 940 -4.71 -20.17 -40.93
N GLU A 941 -3.39 -20.08 -41.11
CA GLU A 941 -2.52 -21.23 -41.35
C GLU A 941 -1.69 -21.49 -40.11
N VAL A 942 -1.76 -22.71 -39.58
CA VAL A 942 -0.95 -23.16 -38.43
C VAL A 942 0.10 -24.14 -38.94
N HIS A 943 1.35 -23.88 -38.57
CA HIS A 943 2.54 -24.58 -39.04
C HIS A 943 3.20 -25.34 -37.89
N GLY A 944 3.37 -26.65 -38.03
CA GLY A 944 4.16 -27.46 -37.13
C GLY A 944 5.66 -27.15 -37.23
N TRP A 945 6.41 -27.36 -36.14
CA TRP A 945 7.89 -27.24 -36.16
C TRP A 945 8.58 -28.30 -37.04
N ARG A 946 7.91 -29.43 -37.28
CA ARG A 946 8.33 -30.48 -38.23
C ARG A 946 7.11 -31.27 -38.72
N ALA A 947 7.26 -31.96 -39.84
CA ALA A 947 6.27 -32.94 -40.30
C ALA A 947 6.00 -33.97 -39.19
N ALA A 948 4.74 -34.38 -39.03
CA ALA A 948 4.28 -35.22 -37.92
C ALA A 948 4.55 -34.64 -36.51
N SER A 949 4.53 -33.30 -36.37
CA SER A 949 4.57 -32.64 -35.06
C SER A 949 3.55 -33.27 -34.08
N GLY A 950 3.96 -33.42 -32.82
CA GLY A 950 3.15 -34.06 -31.78
C GLY A 950 1.84 -33.32 -31.47
N LYS A 951 1.78 -32.00 -31.71
CA LYS A 951 0.60 -31.15 -31.44
C LYS A 951 0.46 -30.03 -32.46
N VAL A 952 -0.73 -29.85 -33.01
CA VAL A 952 -1.17 -28.70 -33.84
C VAL A 952 -2.63 -28.43 -33.49
N PHE A 953 -2.98 -27.23 -33.05
CA PHE A 953 -4.38 -26.84 -32.85
C PHE A 953 -4.64 -25.35 -33.04
N LEU A 954 -5.91 -24.99 -33.22
CA LEU A 954 -6.41 -23.62 -33.26
C LEU A 954 -7.74 -23.48 -32.50
N ASP A 955 -7.85 -22.39 -31.75
CA ASP A 955 -9.10 -21.73 -31.37
C ASP A 955 -8.88 -20.22 -31.42
N LEU A 956 -9.92 -19.45 -31.75
CA LEU A 956 -9.79 -18.00 -31.90
C LEU A 956 -11.11 -17.31 -31.59
N GLN A 957 -11.02 -16.23 -30.82
CA GLN A 957 -12.08 -15.26 -30.62
C GLN A 957 -11.76 -13.97 -31.38
N ALA A 958 -12.75 -13.43 -32.08
CA ALA A 958 -12.69 -12.15 -32.77
C ALA A 958 -13.72 -11.20 -32.16
N THR A 959 -13.26 -10.06 -31.66
CA THR A 959 -14.09 -9.06 -30.99
C THR A 959 -13.95 -7.70 -31.67
N THR A 960 -15.06 -7.10 -32.09
CA THR A 960 -15.08 -5.76 -32.69
C THR A 960 -15.20 -4.71 -31.59
N ARG A 961 -14.29 -3.73 -31.61
CA ARG A 961 -14.18 -2.64 -30.63
C ARG A 961 -14.55 -1.31 -31.26
N GLY A 962 -15.28 -0.47 -30.53
CA GLY A 962 -15.66 0.88 -30.95
C GLY A 962 -14.68 1.94 -30.48
N ALA A 963 -14.98 3.21 -30.75
CA ALA A 963 -14.16 4.33 -30.34
C ALA A 963 -14.13 4.48 -28.81
N THR A 964 -12.97 4.88 -28.28
CA THR A 964 -12.83 5.28 -26.88
C THR A 964 -13.00 6.80 -26.76
N ALA A 965 -12.76 7.37 -25.56
CA ALA A 965 -12.65 8.82 -25.39
C ALA A 965 -11.37 9.41 -26.01
N ASP A 966 -10.43 8.56 -26.44
CA ASP A 966 -9.17 8.95 -27.07
C ASP A 966 -9.38 9.46 -28.50
N ASN A 967 -8.92 10.67 -28.78
CA ASN A 967 -8.98 11.29 -30.09
C ASN A 967 -7.59 11.76 -30.58
N THR A 968 -6.51 11.41 -29.88
CA THR A 968 -5.16 11.77 -30.31
C THR A 968 -4.63 10.69 -31.25
N ALA A 969 -3.96 11.09 -32.32
CA ALA A 969 -3.30 10.14 -33.19
C ALA A 969 -1.90 9.79 -32.66
N PRO A 970 -1.43 8.53 -32.87
CA PRO A 970 -0.04 8.18 -32.66
C PRO A 970 0.92 9.09 -33.44
N SER A 971 2.19 9.14 -33.02
CA SER A 971 3.21 9.84 -33.81
C SER A 971 3.40 9.18 -35.18
N ALA A 972 3.46 9.96 -36.26
CA ALA A 972 3.63 9.41 -37.62
C ALA A 972 5.00 8.71 -37.79
N PRO A 973 5.06 7.51 -38.38
CA PRO A 973 6.31 6.80 -38.63
C PRO A 973 7.09 7.43 -39.81
N ALA A 974 8.42 7.50 -39.71
CA ALA A 974 9.29 7.90 -40.80
C ALA A 974 9.74 6.68 -41.61
N LEU A 975 9.12 6.46 -42.77
CA LEU A 975 9.34 5.29 -43.63
C LEU A 975 10.57 5.43 -44.54
N THR A 976 11.34 4.36 -44.65
CA THR A 976 12.33 4.09 -45.70
C THR A 976 11.99 2.79 -46.43
N ALA A 977 12.29 2.73 -47.72
CA ALA A 977 12.04 1.56 -48.57
C ALA A 977 13.25 1.28 -49.45
N ALA A 978 13.76 0.04 -49.43
CA ALA A 978 14.91 -0.39 -50.22
C ALA A 978 14.51 -1.56 -51.14
N ALA A 979 14.74 -1.40 -52.45
CA ALA A 979 14.51 -2.46 -53.43
C ALA A 979 15.68 -3.45 -53.45
N GLY A 980 15.38 -4.74 -53.31
CA GLY A 980 16.32 -5.85 -53.47
C GLY A 980 15.98 -6.72 -54.68
N SER A 981 16.73 -7.82 -54.87
CA SER A 981 16.43 -8.81 -55.91
C SER A 981 15.16 -9.60 -55.57
N GLY A 982 14.00 -9.11 -56.01
CA GLY A 982 12.70 -9.78 -55.82
C GLY A 982 12.01 -9.52 -54.48
N THR A 983 12.47 -8.54 -53.70
CA THR A 983 11.86 -8.10 -52.44
C THR A 983 11.96 -6.58 -52.26
N VAL A 984 11.10 -6.01 -51.41
CA VAL A 984 11.25 -4.64 -50.90
C VAL A 984 11.34 -4.68 -49.37
N ASP A 985 12.42 -4.13 -48.81
CA ASP A 985 12.63 -4.02 -47.38
C ASP A 985 12.17 -2.63 -46.88
N LEU A 986 11.15 -2.62 -46.03
CA LEU A 986 10.57 -1.43 -45.43
C LEU A 986 11.05 -1.32 -43.99
N THR A 987 11.60 -0.17 -43.60
CA THR A 987 11.91 0.12 -42.18
C THR A 987 11.42 1.51 -41.79
N TRP A 988 10.96 1.67 -40.55
CA TRP A 988 10.45 2.95 -40.04
C TRP A 988 10.84 3.23 -38.60
N THR A 989 10.73 4.50 -38.19
CA THR A 989 10.87 4.89 -36.78
C THR A 989 9.66 4.40 -35.97
N PRO A 990 9.84 3.71 -34.83
CA PRO A 990 8.73 3.33 -33.96
C PRO A 990 7.90 4.53 -33.54
N SER A 991 6.58 4.40 -33.64
CA SER A 991 5.60 5.37 -33.18
C SER A 991 5.38 5.27 -31.67
N SER A 992 5.06 6.39 -31.04
CA SER A 992 4.58 6.48 -29.66
C SER A 992 3.13 6.98 -29.61
N ASP A 993 2.43 6.56 -28.57
CA ASP A 993 1.04 6.92 -28.28
C ASP A 993 0.90 7.12 -26.75
N GLU A 994 0.01 8.00 -26.30
CA GLU A 994 -0.18 8.26 -24.87
C GLU A 994 -0.97 7.17 -24.15
N THR A 995 -1.77 6.39 -24.87
CA THR A 995 -2.63 5.35 -24.31
C THR A 995 -2.10 3.96 -24.66
N ALA A 996 -2.13 3.59 -25.94
CA ALA A 996 -1.70 2.29 -26.44
C ALA A 996 -1.65 2.25 -27.98
N LEU A 997 -0.46 2.00 -28.52
CA LEU A 997 -0.26 1.71 -29.95
C LEU A 997 -0.77 0.29 -30.28
N GLY A 998 -1.66 0.18 -31.27
CA GLY A 998 -2.22 -1.10 -31.72
C GLY A 998 -1.35 -1.80 -32.78
N GLY A 999 -0.69 -1.04 -33.65
CA GLY A 999 0.24 -1.58 -34.63
C GLY A 999 0.45 -0.69 -35.86
N TYR A 1000 0.88 -1.30 -36.96
CA TYR A 1000 1.08 -0.62 -38.24
C TYR A 1000 0.39 -1.34 -39.39
N LEU A 1001 -0.37 -0.60 -40.19
CA LEU A 1001 -0.91 -1.05 -41.47
C LEU A 1001 0.05 -0.66 -42.60
N VAL A 1002 0.60 -1.66 -43.28
CA VAL A 1002 1.45 -1.48 -44.46
C VAL A 1002 0.56 -1.54 -45.70
N SER A 1003 0.62 -0.48 -46.50
CA SER A 1003 -0.10 -0.37 -47.78
C SER A 1003 0.87 -0.24 -48.94
N ARG A 1004 0.56 -0.93 -50.05
CA ARG A 1004 1.25 -0.87 -51.33
C ARG A 1004 0.29 -0.41 -52.41
N ASP A 1005 0.66 0.65 -53.12
CA ASP A 1005 -0.15 1.30 -54.17
C ASP A 1005 -1.59 1.61 -53.71
N GLY A 1006 -1.73 1.98 -52.44
CA GLY A 1006 -3.02 2.27 -51.80
C GLY A 1006 -3.80 1.06 -51.30
N ALA A 1007 -3.35 -0.17 -51.55
CA ALA A 1007 -3.97 -1.40 -51.04
C ALA A 1007 -3.24 -1.94 -49.80
N PRO A 1008 -3.95 -2.36 -48.75
CA PRO A 1008 -3.32 -2.96 -47.56
C PRO A 1008 -2.70 -4.32 -47.90
N VAL A 1009 -1.48 -4.56 -47.43
CA VAL A 1009 -0.74 -5.81 -47.66
C VAL A 1009 -0.39 -6.56 -46.38
N ALA A 1010 -0.19 -5.85 -45.26
CA ALA A 1010 0.07 -6.46 -43.97
C ALA A 1010 -0.29 -5.54 -42.80
N VAL A 1011 -0.63 -6.14 -41.67
CA VAL A 1011 -0.67 -5.54 -40.34
C VAL A 1011 0.46 -6.16 -39.52
N VAL A 1012 1.30 -5.32 -38.94
CA VAL A 1012 2.41 -5.73 -38.07
C VAL A 1012 2.23 -5.16 -36.68
N GLY A 1013 2.81 -5.82 -35.68
CA GLY A 1013 2.60 -5.50 -34.27
C GLY A 1013 3.21 -4.16 -33.85
N PRO A 1014 2.86 -3.66 -32.65
CA PRO A 1014 3.29 -2.34 -32.18
C PRO A 1014 4.80 -2.23 -31.91
N GLN A 1015 5.49 -3.36 -31.77
CA GLN A 1015 6.95 -3.42 -31.59
C GLN A 1015 7.70 -3.58 -32.93
N ASP A 1016 6.99 -3.80 -34.03
CA ASP A 1016 7.62 -4.01 -35.33
C ASP A 1016 8.00 -2.66 -35.95
N ALA A 1017 9.25 -2.59 -36.45
CA ALA A 1017 9.81 -1.42 -37.13
C ALA A 1017 10.29 -1.76 -38.55
N ARG A 1018 9.95 -2.96 -39.04
CA ARG A 1018 10.42 -3.50 -40.32
C ARG A 1018 9.40 -4.46 -40.91
N TYR A 1019 9.24 -4.43 -42.24
CA TYR A 1019 8.47 -5.40 -43.01
C TYR A 1019 9.17 -5.68 -44.35
N VAL A 1020 9.20 -6.95 -44.76
CA VAL A 1020 9.76 -7.35 -46.06
C VAL A 1020 8.63 -7.80 -46.98
N ASP A 1021 8.38 -7.03 -48.04
CA ASP A 1021 7.47 -7.42 -49.11
C ASP A 1021 8.20 -8.36 -50.08
N ALA A 1022 7.78 -9.63 -50.13
CA ALA A 1022 8.42 -10.68 -50.93
C ALA A 1022 7.76 -10.93 -52.30
N THR A 1023 6.90 -10.03 -52.76
CA THR A 1023 6.32 -10.16 -54.10
C THR A 1023 7.32 -9.73 -55.18
N SER A 1024 7.40 -10.49 -56.28
CA SER A 1024 8.32 -10.22 -57.41
C SER A 1024 7.91 -8.95 -58.13
N THR A 1025 8.58 -7.83 -57.88
CA THR A 1025 8.24 -6.55 -58.48
C THR A 1025 9.26 -6.14 -59.54
N ALA A 1026 8.95 -6.50 -60.79
CA ALA A 1026 9.58 -5.91 -61.98
C ALA A 1026 9.16 -4.44 -62.21
N GLN A 1027 8.44 -3.83 -61.26
CA GLN A 1027 7.85 -2.49 -61.33
C GLN A 1027 8.11 -1.70 -60.03
N ALA A 1028 8.11 -0.38 -60.12
CA ALA A 1028 8.17 0.53 -58.98
C ALA A 1028 6.84 0.51 -58.20
N HIS A 1029 6.90 0.48 -56.87
CA HIS A 1029 5.72 0.51 -56.00
C HIS A 1029 5.78 1.68 -55.02
N THR A 1030 4.62 2.17 -54.59
CA THR A 1030 4.50 3.19 -53.55
C THR A 1030 4.04 2.56 -52.25
N TYR A 1031 4.81 2.75 -51.17
CA TYR A 1031 4.51 2.24 -49.85
C TYR A 1031 4.12 3.35 -48.87
N VAL A 1032 3.14 3.05 -48.02
CA VAL A 1032 2.74 3.87 -46.86
C VAL A 1032 2.63 2.96 -45.65
N VAL A 1033 3.20 3.37 -44.53
CA VAL A 1033 3.02 2.71 -43.23
C VAL A 1033 2.17 3.62 -42.35
N THR A 1034 1.03 3.12 -41.91
CA THR A 1034 0.07 3.84 -41.07
C THR A 1034 0.06 3.26 -39.67
N ALA A 1035 0.56 4.02 -38.70
CA ALA A 1035 0.43 3.68 -37.29
C ALA A 1035 -1.04 3.84 -36.87
N PHE A 1036 -1.56 2.92 -36.06
CA PHE A 1036 -2.89 3.02 -35.48
C PHE A 1036 -2.86 2.66 -33.98
N ASP A 1037 -3.70 3.33 -33.19
CA ASP A 1037 -3.89 3.03 -31.77
C ASP A 1037 -5.06 2.04 -31.55
N THR A 1038 -5.27 1.66 -30.29
CA THR A 1038 -6.39 0.81 -29.85
C THR A 1038 -7.78 1.46 -30.01
N SER A 1039 -7.83 2.75 -30.30
CA SER A 1039 -9.03 3.59 -30.43
C SER A 1039 -9.42 3.87 -31.89
N GLY A 1040 -8.57 3.47 -32.84
CA GLY A 1040 -8.72 3.68 -34.28
C GLY A 1040 -8.21 5.01 -34.80
N ASN A 1041 -7.50 5.80 -33.99
CA ASN A 1041 -6.77 6.98 -34.46
C ASN A 1041 -5.55 6.53 -35.26
N THR A 1042 -5.23 7.25 -36.34
CA THR A 1042 -4.18 6.82 -37.27
C THR A 1042 -3.26 7.96 -37.68
N ALA A 1043 -1.99 7.64 -37.93
CA ALA A 1043 -1.02 8.54 -38.49
C ALA A 1043 -0.17 7.85 -39.55
N ALA A 1044 -0.21 8.35 -40.78
CA ALA A 1044 0.49 7.79 -41.92
C ALA A 1044 1.89 8.40 -42.11
N SER A 1045 2.85 7.57 -42.50
CA SER A 1045 4.13 8.04 -43.06
C SER A 1045 3.90 8.80 -44.36
N ALA A 1046 4.80 9.71 -44.72
CA ALA A 1046 4.87 10.20 -46.10
C ALA A 1046 5.14 9.04 -47.09
N PRO A 1047 4.44 8.96 -48.24
CA PRO A 1047 4.60 7.84 -49.19
C PRO A 1047 6.04 7.70 -49.70
N ARG A 1048 6.51 6.47 -49.90
CA ARG A 1048 7.84 6.17 -50.47
C ARG A 1048 7.77 5.26 -51.68
N GLN A 1049 8.40 5.69 -52.77
CA GLN A 1049 8.46 4.95 -54.03
C GLN A 1049 9.79 4.19 -54.16
N THR A 1050 9.76 2.95 -54.67
CA THR A 1050 10.95 2.14 -54.93
C THR A 1050 11.39 2.20 -56.40
N ALA A 1051 12.70 2.05 -56.68
CA ALA A 1051 13.25 1.92 -58.03
C ALA A 1051 13.30 0.45 -58.50
N PRO A 1052 13.22 0.14 -59.81
CA PRO A 1052 13.31 -1.24 -60.31
C PRO A 1052 14.73 -1.84 -60.15
N PRO A 1053 14.90 -3.10 -59.71
CA PRO A 1053 16.21 -3.71 -59.46
C PRO A 1053 16.87 -4.30 -60.72
N VAL A 1054 18.18 -4.10 -60.91
CA VAL A 1054 18.99 -4.72 -61.98
C VAL A 1054 20.16 -5.52 -61.39
N SER A 1055 20.16 -6.84 -61.57
CA SER A 1055 21.34 -7.71 -61.40
C SER A 1055 21.53 -8.53 -62.67
N ARG A 1056 22.77 -8.67 -63.16
CA ARG A 1056 23.07 -9.43 -64.40
C ARG A 1056 24.14 -10.50 -64.14
N THR A 1057 23.77 -11.76 -64.37
CA THR A 1057 24.73 -12.89 -64.45
C THR A 1057 25.61 -12.70 -65.68
N LEU A 1058 26.93 -12.66 -65.48
CA LEU A 1058 27.94 -12.44 -66.53
C LEU A 1058 28.47 -13.77 -67.11
N LEU A 1059 28.47 -14.83 -66.29
CA LEU A 1059 28.84 -16.20 -66.67
C LEU A 1059 28.09 -17.15 -65.75
N ALA A 1060 27.30 -18.10 -66.26
CA ALA A 1060 26.52 -19.02 -65.43
C ALA A 1060 27.28 -20.32 -65.14
N PHE A 1061 26.91 -21.03 -64.06
CA PHE A 1061 27.33 -22.42 -63.87
C PHE A 1061 26.93 -23.29 -65.07
N GLY A 1062 27.72 -24.32 -65.36
CA GLY A 1062 27.52 -25.18 -66.53
C GLY A 1062 27.99 -24.57 -67.86
N SER A 1063 28.57 -23.37 -67.85
CA SER A 1063 29.15 -22.76 -69.05
C SER A 1063 30.28 -23.62 -69.64
N SER A 1064 30.52 -23.47 -70.94
CA SER A 1064 31.60 -24.20 -71.63
C SER A 1064 32.98 -23.61 -71.32
N TRP A 1065 33.92 -24.49 -70.99
CA TRP A 1065 35.31 -24.18 -70.70
C TRP A 1065 36.25 -24.89 -71.67
N THR A 1066 37.29 -24.19 -72.09
CA THR A 1066 38.44 -24.80 -72.74
C THR A 1066 39.41 -25.26 -71.65
N TRP A 1067 39.81 -26.54 -71.65
CA TRP A 1067 40.53 -27.15 -70.54
C TRP A 1067 41.75 -27.98 -70.97
N TRP A 1068 42.71 -28.10 -70.07
CA TRP A 1068 43.96 -28.82 -70.24
C TRP A 1068 44.30 -29.65 -69.00
N TYR A 1069 44.45 -30.96 -69.20
CA TYR A 1069 44.89 -31.91 -68.20
C TYR A 1069 45.93 -32.85 -68.82
N GLN A 1070 47.19 -32.40 -68.88
CA GLN A 1070 48.33 -33.14 -69.46
C GLN A 1070 49.49 -33.23 -68.46
N ALA A 1071 50.44 -34.14 -68.69
CA ALA A 1071 51.58 -34.39 -67.79
C ALA A 1071 52.44 -33.13 -67.52
N THR A 1072 52.44 -32.19 -68.47
CA THR A 1072 53.10 -30.88 -68.36
C THR A 1072 52.07 -29.75 -68.38
N ALA A 1073 52.34 -28.69 -67.62
CA ALA A 1073 51.54 -27.47 -67.66
C ALA A 1073 51.56 -26.82 -69.06
N PRO A 1074 50.54 -26.01 -69.41
CA PRO A 1074 50.56 -25.23 -70.64
C PRO A 1074 51.80 -24.32 -70.73
N ALA A 1075 52.43 -24.26 -71.89
CA ALA A 1075 53.62 -23.43 -72.11
C ALA A 1075 53.24 -21.94 -72.26
N GLY A 1076 53.99 -21.05 -71.62
CA GLY A 1076 53.76 -19.60 -71.73
C GLY A 1076 52.61 -19.08 -70.87
N ALA A 1077 52.21 -17.82 -71.10
CA ALA A 1077 51.21 -17.10 -70.28
C ALA A 1077 49.76 -17.48 -70.66
N TRP A 1078 49.35 -18.71 -70.38
CA TRP A 1078 48.04 -19.25 -70.78
C TRP A 1078 46.83 -18.54 -70.13
N GLN A 1079 47.04 -17.84 -69.01
CA GLN A 1079 46.04 -17.01 -68.34
C GLN A 1079 45.76 -15.69 -69.08
N ALA A 1080 46.65 -15.25 -69.97
CA ALA A 1080 46.57 -13.96 -70.64
C ALA A 1080 45.53 -13.96 -71.80
N PRO A 1081 44.97 -12.79 -72.15
CA PRO A 1081 44.16 -12.63 -73.35
C PRO A 1081 44.93 -13.04 -74.61
N GLY A 1082 44.24 -13.64 -75.58
CA GLY A 1082 44.83 -14.00 -76.88
C GLY A 1082 45.71 -15.27 -76.91
N TYR A 1083 45.87 -15.99 -75.79
CA TYR A 1083 46.59 -17.28 -75.80
C TYR A 1083 45.91 -18.31 -76.72
N ALA A 1084 46.70 -18.96 -77.58
CA ALA A 1084 46.23 -19.97 -78.50
C ALA A 1084 46.00 -21.33 -77.81
N THR A 1085 44.77 -21.84 -77.87
CA THR A 1085 44.35 -23.10 -77.22
C THR A 1085 44.46 -24.32 -78.12
N THR A 1086 45.32 -24.29 -79.12
CA THR A 1086 45.56 -25.42 -80.02
C THR A 1086 45.97 -26.66 -79.20
N GLY A 1087 45.16 -27.73 -79.26
CA GLY A 1087 45.36 -28.96 -78.48
C GLY A 1087 44.65 -29.03 -77.12
N TRP A 1088 43.97 -27.97 -76.69
CA TRP A 1088 43.10 -28.01 -75.51
C TRP A 1088 41.74 -28.64 -75.86
N GLN A 1089 41.09 -29.22 -74.86
CA GLN A 1089 39.77 -29.82 -74.99
C GLN A 1089 38.68 -28.81 -74.59
N VAL A 1090 37.41 -29.03 -74.94
CA VAL A 1090 36.29 -28.14 -74.59
C VAL A 1090 35.15 -28.95 -73.97
N GLY A 1091 34.49 -28.42 -72.95
CA GLY A 1091 33.29 -29.03 -72.37
C GLY A 1091 32.61 -28.18 -71.30
N PRO A 1092 31.33 -28.44 -70.98
CA PRO A 1092 30.59 -27.70 -69.95
C PRO A 1092 31.05 -28.05 -68.52
N GLY A 1093 30.94 -27.08 -67.61
CA GLY A 1093 31.05 -27.32 -66.18
C GLY A 1093 29.88 -28.19 -65.66
N GLU A 1094 29.99 -28.89 -64.54
CA GLU A 1094 31.18 -29.09 -63.72
C GLU A 1094 32.18 -30.07 -64.39
N LEU A 1095 33.46 -29.70 -64.50
CA LEU A 1095 34.52 -30.51 -65.12
C LEU A 1095 35.34 -31.28 -64.07
N GLY A 1096 35.61 -32.57 -64.31
CA GLY A 1096 36.52 -33.34 -63.45
C GLY A 1096 36.31 -34.85 -63.49
N PHE A 1097 36.62 -35.56 -62.40
CA PHE A 1097 36.55 -37.02 -62.32
C PHE A 1097 36.11 -37.51 -60.93
N GLY A 1098 35.61 -38.73 -60.83
CA GLY A 1098 35.46 -39.49 -59.57
C GLY A 1098 34.16 -39.31 -58.77
N ASP A 1099 33.43 -38.21 -58.93
CA ASP A 1099 32.10 -37.99 -58.33
C ASP A 1099 31.09 -37.42 -59.35
N THR A 1100 29.80 -37.41 -59.00
CA THR A 1100 28.70 -37.00 -59.89
C THR A 1100 27.77 -36.00 -59.19
N PRO A 1101 27.18 -35.03 -59.90
CA PRO A 1101 27.17 -34.88 -61.37
C PRO A 1101 28.41 -34.16 -61.93
N LYS A 1102 28.75 -34.43 -63.21
CA LYS A 1102 29.78 -33.69 -63.99
C LYS A 1102 29.23 -33.41 -65.39
N GLY A 1103 29.35 -32.16 -65.83
CA GLY A 1103 29.06 -31.79 -67.23
C GLY A 1103 30.14 -32.31 -68.18
N THR A 1104 31.39 -32.38 -67.73
CA THR A 1104 32.51 -32.97 -68.48
C THR A 1104 33.30 -33.92 -67.59
N VAL A 1105 33.32 -35.21 -67.95
CA VAL A 1105 34.11 -36.23 -67.24
C VAL A 1105 35.48 -36.39 -67.89
N ILE A 1106 36.55 -36.16 -67.12
CA ILE A 1106 37.94 -36.36 -67.54
C ILE A 1106 38.32 -37.82 -67.26
N THR A 1107 38.25 -38.67 -68.28
CA THR A 1107 38.35 -40.14 -68.14
C THR A 1107 39.76 -40.73 -68.24
N SER A 1108 40.76 -39.97 -68.69
CA SER A 1108 42.15 -40.43 -68.79
C SER A 1108 43.12 -39.49 -68.07
N ALA A 1109 43.90 -40.05 -67.14
CA ALA A 1109 44.99 -39.34 -66.47
C ALA A 1109 46.31 -39.65 -67.21
N PRO A 1110 47.02 -38.63 -67.72
CA PRO A 1110 48.37 -38.82 -68.28
C PRO A 1110 49.32 -39.43 -67.24
N SER A 1111 50.36 -40.16 -67.67
CA SER A 1111 51.43 -40.63 -66.78
C SER A 1111 52.69 -39.77 -66.95
N PRO A 1112 53.26 -39.18 -65.87
CA PRO A 1112 52.75 -39.21 -64.50
C PRO A 1112 51.51 -38.32 -64.31
N ARG A 1113 50.61 -38.70 -63.38
CA ARG A 1113 49.35 -38.00 -63.12
C ARG A 1113 49.56 -36.52 -62.79
N PRO A 1114 48.94 -35.57 -63.51
CA PRO A 1114 49.06 -34.15 -63.22
C PRO A 1114 48.36 -33.79 -61.92
N LEU A 1115 48.98 -32.88 -61.15
CA LEU A 1115 48.40 -32.32 -59.92
C LEU A 1115 47.39 -31.21 -60.21
N THR A 1116 47.62 -30.48 -61.31
CA THR A 1116 46.85 -29.30 -61.68
C THR A 1116 46.11 -29.52 -62.98
N SER A 1117 44.86 -29.07 -63.04
CA SER A 1117 44.07 -28.90 -64.26
C SER A 1117 43.82 -27.42 -64.52
N TYR A 1118 43.76 -27.07 -65.81
CA TYR A 1118 43.70 -25.69 -66.27
C TYR A 1118 42.45 -25.46 -67.08
N TYR A 1119 41.76 -24.35 -66.84
CA TYR A 1119 40.49 -24.01 -67.48
C TYR A 1119 40.51 -22.56 -67.94
N ARG A 1120 39.95 -22.28 -69.11
CA ARG A 1120 39.73 -20.90 -69.57
C ARG A 1120 38.45 -20.74 -70.38
N THR A 1121 37.84 -19.57 -70.27
CA THR A 1121 36.70 -19.15 -71.08
C THR A 1121 36.75 -17.64 -71.31
N THR A 1122 35.86 -17.11 -72.15
CA THR A 1122 35.73 -15.67 -72.40
C THR A 1122 34.31 -15.23 -72.08
N VAL A 1123 34.18 -14.08 -71.42
CA VAL A 1123 32.91 -13.43 -71.08
C VAL A 1123 32.93 -12.01 -71.62
N THR A 1124 31.82 -11.58 -72.22
CA THR A 1124 31.66 -10.19 -72.68
C THR A 1124 31.01 -9.36 -71.58
N VAL A 1125 31.70 -8.31 -71.13
CA VAL A 1125 31.17 -7.33 -70.18
C VAL A 1125 30.92 -6.03 -70.95
N ALA A 1126 29.65 -5.63 -71.11
CA ALA A 1126 29.30 -4.47 -71.93
C ALA A 1126 29.82 -3.14 -71.34
N ASP A 1127 29.63 -2.96 -70.03
CA ASP A 1127 30.14 -1.82 -69.28
C ASP A 1127 30.46 -2.30 -67.85
N PRO A 1128 31.74 -2.38 -67.45
CA PRO A 1128 32.09 -2.80 -66.10
C PRO A 1128 31.80 -1.72 -65.05
N SER A 1129 31.61 -0.45 -65.43
CA SER A 1129 31.41 0.65 -64.48
C SER A 1129 30.06 0.62 -63.76
N ILE A 1130 29.08 -0.11 -64.31
CA ILE A 1130 27.77 -0.31 -63.68
C ILE A 1130 27.80 -1.33 -62.53
N TYR A 1131 28.96 -1.92 -62.25
CA TYR A 1131 29.15 -2.87 -61.17
C TYR A 1131 30.15 -2.32 -60.16
N ARG A 1132 29.79 -2.31 -58.87
CA ARG A 1132 30.76 -2.08 -57.79
C ARG A 1132 31.67 -3.28 -57.56
N THR A 1133 31.12 -4.50 -57.67
CA THR A 1133 31.85 -5.76 -57.46
C THR A 1133 31.28 -6.87 -58.34
N VAL A 1134 32.12 -7.85 -58.68
CA VAL A 1134 31.70 -9.07 -59.36
C VAL A 1134 31.87 -10.24 -58.40
N LEU A 1135 30.78 -10.93 -58.11
CA LEU A 1135 30.78 -12.12 -57.28
C LEU A 1135 31.22 -13.32 -58.13
N VAL A 1136 32.23 -14.05 -57.64
CA VAL A 1136 32.71 -15.32 -58.19
C VAL A 1136 32.21 -16.45 -57.31
N ASP A 1137 31.20 -17.18 -57.76
CA ASP A 1137 30.76 -18.40 -57.10
C ASP A 1137 31.53 -19.57 -57.71
N LEU A 1138 32.46 -20.15 -56.96
CA LEU A 1138 33.42 -21.15 -57.43
C LEU A 1138 33.17 -22.52 -56.81
N VAL A 1139 32.81 -23.51 -57.62
CA VAL A 1139 32.82 -24.93 -57.25
C VAL A 1139 34.24 -25.45 -57.44
N ARG A 1140 34.88 -25.86 -56.35
CA ARG A 1140 36.25 -26.39 -56.37
C ARG A 1140 36.40 -27.58 -55.41
N ASN A 1141 36.76 -28.73 -55.98
CA ASN A 1141 36.85 -30.00 -55.26
C ASN A 1141 38.23 -30.23 -54.58
N ALA A 1142 39.08 -29.19 -54.56
CA ALA A 1142 40.37 -29.12 -53.87
C ALA A 1142 40.77 -27.64 -53.66
N GLY A 1143 41.85 -27.15 -54.27
CA GLY A 1143 42.25 -25.73 -54.22
C GLY A 1143 42.19 -25.10 -55.61
N ALA A 1144 41.85 -23.82 -55.73
CA ALA A 1144 41.77 -23.16 -57.03
C ALA A 1144 42.19 -21.69 -56.99
N VAL A 1145 42.75 -21.21 -58.09
CA VAL A 1145 43.11 -19.80 -58.31
C VAL A 1145 42.46 -19.31 -59.60
N VAL A 1146 41.89 -18.10 -59.57
CA VAL A 1146 41.13 -17.47 -60.64
C VAL A 1146 41.86 -16.24 -61.14
N TYR A 1147 42.01 -16.14 -62.46
CA TYR A 1147 42.62 -15.05 -63.18
C TYR A 1147 41.60 -14.38 -64.08
N VAL A 1148 41.66 -13.05 -64.14
CA VAL A 1148 40.92 -12.24 -65.11
C VAL A 1148 41.95 -11.48 -65.94
N ASN A 1149 41.91 -11.68 -67.26
CA ASN A 1149 42.82 -11.06 -68.22
C ASN A 1149 44.31 -11.23 -67.86
N GLY A 1150 44.68 -12.40 -67.34
CA GLY A 1150 46.06 -12.74 -66.96
C GLY A 1150 46.48 -12.29 -65.56
N VAL A 1151 45.65 -11.53 -64.84
CA VAL A 1151 45.92 -11.08 -63.46
C VAL A 1151 45.17 -11.98 -62.48
N GLU A 1152 45.86 -12.43 -61.44
CA GLU A 1152 45.22 -13.18 -60.37
C GLU A 1152 44.29 -12.28 -59.56
N VAL A 1153 43.00 -12.66 -59.46
CA VAL A 1153 41.98 -11.86 -58.77
C VAL A 1153 41.45 -12.53 -57.51
N ALA A 1154 41.51 -13.86 -57.43
CA ALA A 1154 41.01 -14.60 -56.28
C ALA A 1154 41.65 -15.99 -56.20
N ARG A 1155 41.82 -16.51 -54.98
CA ARG A 1155 42.19 -17.92 -54.75
C ARG A 1155 41.44 -18.50 -53.55
N SER A 1156 41.21 -19.81 -53.55
CA SER A 1156 40.55 -20.54 -52.46
C SER A 1156 41.30 -21.83 -52.17
N ASN A 1157 41.61 -22.07 -50.88
CA ASN A 1157 42.27 -23.29 -50.39
C ASN A 1157 43.63 -23.60 -51.04
N LEU A 1158 44.41 -22.55 -51.30
CA LEU A 1158 45.80 -22.60 -51.76
C LEU A 1158 46.69 -21.76 -50.81
N PRO A 1159 47.99 -22.08 -50.68
CA PRO A 1159 48.92 -21.29 -49.86
C PRO A 1159 49.08 -19.86 -50.40
N THR A 1160 49.59 -18.96 -49.55
CA THR A 1160 50.06 -17.63 -49.99
C THR A 1160 51.39 -17.76 -50.76
N GLY A 1161 51.69 -16.81 -51.64
CA GLY A 1161 52.91 -16.83 -52.48
C GLY A 1161 52.69 -17.36 -53.91
N ALA A 1162 53.80 -17.63 -54.61
CA ALA A 1162 53.78 -18.08 -56.01
C ALA A 1162 53.12 -19.47 -56.15
N ILE A 1163 52.19 -19.59 -57.10
CA ILE A 1163 51.50 -20.84 -57.43
C ILE A 1163 52.06 -21.41 -58.73
N GLY A 1164 52.32 -22.72 -58.75
CA GLY A 1164 52.75 -23.43 -59.95
C GLY A 1164 52.16 -24.83 -60.02
N PRO A 1165 52.42 -25.58 -61.11
CA PRO A 1165 51.82 -26.91 -61.38
C PRO A 1165 52.06 -27.97 -60.30
N GLY A 1166 53.03 -27.76 -59.41
CA GLY A 1166 53.36 -28.66 -58.30
C GLY A 1166 52.73 -28.26 -56.97
N THR A 1167 52.02 -27.13 -56.90
CA THR A 1167 51.43 -26.64 -55.64
C THR A 1167 50.22 -27.49 -55.24
N TYR A 1168 50.22 -28.00 -54.01
CA TYR A 1168 49.06 -28.72 -53.44
C TYR A 1168 48.04 -27.74 -52.85
N ALA A 1169 46.76 -28.12 -52.91
CA ALA A 1169 45.73 -27.50 -52.10
C ALA A 1169 46.02 -27.70 -50.60
N LEU A 1170 45.60 -26.75 -49.74
CA LEU A 1170 45.86 -26.83 -48.30
C LEU A 1170 45.10 -27.97 -47.62
N THR A 1171 43.85 -28.22 -48.04
CA THR A 1171 42.98 -29.26 -47.48
C THR A 1171 42.15 -29.96 -48.56
N ALA A 1172 41.71 -31.20 -48.30
CA ALA A 1172 40.72 -31.89 -49.13
C ALA A 1172 39.29 -31.59 -48.61
N PRO A 1173 38.36 -31.07 -49.44
CA PRO A 1173 36.99 -30.77 -49.02
C PRO A 1173 36.20 -32.03 -48.60
N ALA A 1174 35.38 -31.90 -47.56
CA ALA A 1174 34.45 -32.95 -47.14
C ALA A 1174 33.41 -33.23 -48.24
N ALA A 1175 32.87 -34.45 -48.33
CA ALA A 1175 31.95 -34.87 -49.39
C ALA A 1175 30.76 -33.92 -49.59
N ALA A 1176 30.17 -33.39 -48.50
CA ALA A 1176 29.05 -32.45 -48.54
C ALA A 1176 29.40 -31.07 -49.13
N GLN A 1177 30.69 -30.73 -49.25
CA GLN A 1177 31.17 -29.42 -49.72
C GLN A 1177 31.66 -29.44 -51.17
N ARG A 1178 31.73 -30.62 -51.81
CA ARG A 1178 32.38 -30.83 -53.13
C ARG A 1178 31.69 -30.14 -54.30
N HIS A 1179 30.39 -29.86 -54.16
CA HIS A 1179 29.54 -29.19 -55.15
C HIS A 1179 28.95 -27.87 -54.65
N VAL A 1180 29.33 -27.42 -53.45
CA VAL A 1180 28.84 -26.17 -52.87
C VAL A 1180 29.76 -25.05 -53.32
N PRO A 1181 29.27 -24.03 -54.05
CA PRO A 1181 30.12 -22.92 -54.46
C PRO A 1181 30.66 -22.14 -53.27
N VAL A 1182 31.93 -21.76 -53.34
CA VAL A 1182 32.53 -20.77 -52.45
C VAL A 1182 32.46 -19.41 -53.13
N ARG A 1183 31.83 -18.43 -52.47
CA ARG A 1183 31.72 -17.06 -52.98
C ARG A 1183 32.98 -16.25 -52.67
N LEU A 1184 33.53 -15.62 -53.69
CA LEU A 1184 34.65 -14.68 -53.63
C LEU A 1184 34.24 -13.35 -54.27
N GLU A 1185 34.75 -12.24 -53.78
CA GLU A 1185 34.47 -10.92 -54.36
C GLU A 1185 35.67 -10.44 -55.18
N VAL A 1186 35.40 -10.00 -56.42
CA VAL A 1186 36.42 -9.46 -57.32
C VAL A 1186 36.03 -8.02 -57.69
N PRO A 1187 36.94 -7.04 -57.55
CA PRO A 1187 36.68 -5.68 -57.98
C PRO A 1187 36.26 -5.62 -59.45
N ALA A 1188 35.24 -4.83 -59.78
CA ALA A 1188 34.80 -4.66 -61.17
C ALA A 1188 35.92 -4.06 -62.06
N SER A 1189 36.89 -3.38 -61.47
CA SER A 1189 38.09 -2.86 -62.15
C SER A 1189 39.00 -3.94 -62.76
N ALA A 1190 38.84 -5.21 -62.38
CA ALA A 1190 39.53 -6.32 -63.03
C ALA A 1190 38.99 -6.62 -64.45
N PHE A 1191 37.78 -6.12 -64.78
CA PHE A 1191 37.12 -6.32 -66.06
C PHE A 1191 37.18 -5.03 -66.88
N HIS A 1192 37.32 -5.16 -68.20
CA HIS A 1192 37.18 -4.06 -69.14
C HIS A 1192 35.94 -4.24 -70.01
N ALA A 1193 35.49 -3.17 -70.67
CA ALA A 1193 34.42 -3.27 -71.65
C ALA A 1193 34.83 -4.22 -72.80
N GLY A 1194 33.92 -5.07 -73.25
CA GLY A 1194 34.16 -6.09 -74.26
C GLY A 1194 34.55 -7.45 -73.68
N ALA A 1195 35.31 -8.23 -74.46
CA ALA A 1195 35.65 -9.62 -74.14
C ALA A 1195 36.75 -9.71 -73.06
N ASN A 1196 36.47 -10.40 -71.96
CA ASN A 1196 37.39 -10.65 -70.85
C ASN A 1196 37.71 -12.15 -70.77
N THR A 1197 38.98 -12.49 -70.60
CA THR A 1197 39.43 -13.88 -70.42
C THR A 1197 39.36 -14.26 -68.94
N ILE A 1198 38.66 -15.35 -68.63
CA ILE A 1198 38.64 -15.96 -67.30
C ILE A 1198 39.43 -17.24 -67.36
N ALA A 1199 40.43 -17.38 -66.49
CA ALA A 1199 41.31 -18.54 -66.43
C ALA A 1199 41.36 -19.07 -64.99
N VAL A 1200 41.43 -20.39 -64.82
CA VAL A 1200 41.41 -21.05 -63.50
C VAL A 1200 42.39 -22.20 -63.48
N GLU A 1201 43.18 -22.30 -62.41
CA GLU A 1201 43.94 -23.52 -62.07
C GLU A 1201 43.25 -24.22 -60.90
N LEU A 1202 43.00 -25.52 -61.03
CA LEU A 1202 42.53 -26.39 -59.95
C LEU A 1202 43.66 -27.33 -59.55
N HIS A 1203 44.01 -27.36 -58.27
CA HIS A 1203 45.10 -28.14 -57.69
C HIS A 1203 44.55 -29.18 -56.72
N LEU A 1204 44.95 -30.44 -56.88
CA LEU A 1204 44.58 -31.50 -55.92
C LEU A 1204 45.32 -31.33 -54.58
N ASN A 1205 44.77 -31.88 -53.51
CA ASN A 1205 45.44 -31.89 -52.20
C ASN A 1205 46.49 -33.03 -52.09
N TYR A 1206 46.35 -34.10 -52.89
CA TYR A 1206 47.37 -35.14 -53.07
C TYR A 1206 47.21 -35.81 -54.44
N LYS A 1207 48.29 -36.38 -54.99
CA LYS A 1207 48.36 -36.86 -56.39
C LYS A 1207 47.40 -38.01 -56.72
N ALA A 1208 47.05 -38.82 -55.71
CA ALA A 1208 46.14 -39.96 -55.86
C ALA A 1208 44.66 -39.62 -55.57
N GLN A 1209 44.30 -38.34 -55.42
CA GLN A 1209 42.95 -37.94 -55.03
C GLN A 1209 41.89 -38.54 -55.98
N PRO A 1210 40.86 -39.24 -55.44
CA PRO A 1210 39.91 -39.99 -56.26
C PRO A 1210 38.94 -39.07 -57.02
N THR A 1211 38.72 -37.84 -56.55
CA THR A 1211 37.75 -36.91 -57.13
C THR A 1211 38.34 -35.54 -57.45
N ALA A 1212 37.85 -34.90 -58.51
CA ALA A 1212 38.12 -33.51 -58.88
C ALA A 1212 36.89 -32.89 -59.53
N GLY A 1213 36.69 -31.58 -59.36
CA GLY A 1213 35.50 -30.87 -59.81
C GLY A 1213 35.76 -29.37 -59.86
N PHE A 1214 35.39 -28.76 -60.97
CA PHE A 1214 35.49 -27.32 -61.22
C PHE A 1214 34.24 -26.82 -61.96
N ASP A 1215 33.62 -25.78 -61.43
CA ASP A 1215 32.67 -24.92 -62.15
C ASP A 1215 32.69 -23.50 -61.56
N LEU A 1216 32.27 -22.49 -62.33
CA LEU A 1216 32.35 -21.09 -61.90
C LEU A 1216 31.23 -20.25 -62.51
N GLN A 1217 30.58 -19.44 -61.66
CA GLN A 1217 29.62 -18.42 -62.04
C GLN A 1217 30.12 -17.01 -61.66
N LEU A 1218 29.87 -16.03 -62.53
CA LEU A 1218 30.13 -14.61 -62.32
C LEU A 1218 28.83 -13.82 -62.29
N THR A 1219 28.62 -13.02 -61.25
CA THR A 1219 27.44 -12.15 -61.12
C THR A 1219 27.86 -10.72 -60.82
N GLY A 1220 27.51 -9.78 -61.69
CA GLY A 1220 27.78 -8.35 -61.46
C GLY A 1220 26.81 -7.76 -60.44
N GLN A 1221 27.33 -7.11 -59.40
CA GLN A 1221 26.58 -6.38 -58.39
C GLN A 1221 26.74 -4.88 -58.63
N PRO A 1222 25.64 -4.12 -58.79
CA PRO A 1222 25.71 -2.68 -59.06
C PRO A 1222 26.41 -1.86 -57.97
#